data_AF-A0A0D2IBQ4-F1
#
_entry.id   AF-A0A0D2IBQ4-F1
#
_cell.length_a   1.000
_cell.length_b   1.000
_cell.length_c   1.000
_cell.angle_alpha   90.00
_cell.angle_beta   90.00
_cell.angle_gamma   90.00
#
_symmetry.space_group_name_H-M   'P 1'
#
loop_
_entity.id
_entity.type
_entity.pdbx_description
1 polymer ?
#
loop_
_entity_poly.entity_id
_entity_poly.type
_entity_poly.pdbx_seq_one_letter_code
_entity_poly.pdbx_strand_id
1 'polypeptide(L)'
;MGFGVLEPSSTEVVQGSIHLFDDTNASVENTTHLKHNKDGTIVLAPQPSDSPNDILNLPLWRRDLMYWIIILGTVFSGIHGPILTPITLELAAKWGKTVNDIAQLSSYLLLVIGACIIFYGPLAIKYGKRIIYIFGTVTLIAADIWAARATTYNSLMGARCLSGVGQGAYEALSLAMIPDLFFVHERGSRVTLFLLCLQTGVFLGVPIGTQIVLHSGIEWCFGGLAIAEGVILIGLIFFLREPGFGRNHVDPLAHVAEDVILDKVHEVSYDHKEVAATVQPERSALGPQVEERPKTYMQWVNPWQGVIGHENILRSTIRTFALALHPTIFWASIAALPMAWAVGISFTLAEELAPPPYNFSPTGLANLYIAAWIGITIAVCIGIVTIDPISKLMARRNKNIFEPEFRLVMLFPALIIAGVGFIGWGWAYTTHVHWIGLAILLLLANCGAVLGNAAIIGYVVDAHRSWANESQVILFAWKNFYPFTMGYWFVPWFNKDGPKKTWAAVGGIIVGLYSLGAVFYVFVLEWNRYVCESRPRPFTTTNHERSGSSGSSTKRDHHHKFSLRGHHALVTGGNQGIGLALAVGLARAGADVAVFDISPPSPEYESISTTYGIRTVYRKVDVSCVATLKQAFEDTITSFCGDGGLDICIAAAGINLVKDFLSTEETDFDKLLNVNVKGVYFTCQLAAQAMISSNQDRREPNKAPSNNSGNEAKSKSIIIIASTASYVAVRTHNSSVYGLTKSAVRGMVPEIAKELGRSGIRINSISPGYTLTKMTEGYPDLIKQWQSDTMLGFIGMPEDYVGASLYLASNASRYVTGQDFLIDGGSTKW
;
A
#
# COMPACT_ATOMS: atom_id res chain seq x y z
N MET A 1 -28.19 3.84 2.24
CA MET A 1 -27.31 2.65 2.24
C MET A 1 -28.01 1.42 1.68
N GLY A 2 -27.28 0.56 0.97
CA GLY A 2 -27.80 -0.74 0.49
C GLY A 2 -28.01 -1.72 1.64
N PHE A 3 -29.22 -2.30 1.75
CA PHE A 3 -29.61 -3.37 2.69
C PHE A 3 -28.97 -3.29 4.10
N GLY A 4 -29.53 -2.45 4.98
CA GLY A 4 -29.34 -2.56 6.43
C GLY A 4 -28.00 -2.09 7.00
N VAL A 5 -27.09 -1.57 6.18
CA VAL A 5 -25.84 -0.95 6.64
C VAL A 5 -26.15 0.39 7.33
N LEU A 6 -25.64 0.58 8.56
CA LEU A 6 -25.87 1.79 9.34
C LEU A 6 -25.21 3.01 8.68
N GLU A 7 -25.93 4.13 8.61
CA GLU A 7 -25.35 5.37 8.08
C GLU A 7 -24.28 5.90 9.05
N PRO A 8 -23.08 6.26 8.56
CA PRO A 8 -22.08 6.89 9.39
C PRO A 8 -22.62 8.23 9.89
N SER A 9 -22.44 8.51 11.18
CA SER A 9 -22.82 9.78 11.81
C SER A 9 -21.96 10.98 11.36
N SER A 10 -20.96 10.75 10.50
CA SER A 10 -20.02 11.75 9.97
C SER A 10 -19.86 11.62 8.46
N THR A 11 -19.45 12.71 7.80
CA THR A 11 -19.34 12.84 6.33
C THR A 11 -18.00 12.34 5.73
N GLU A 12 -17.15 11.63 6.49
CA GLU A 12 -15.86 11.13 5.97
C GLU A 12 -16.01 9.84 5.15
N VAL A 13 -15.28 9.73 4.03
CA VAL A 13 -15.33 8.61 3.07
C VAL A 13 -14.57 7.40 3.64
N VAL A 14 -15.22 6.22 3.62
CA VAL A 14 -14.67 4.95 4.12
C VAL A 14 -13.64 4.38 3.14
N GLN A 15 -12.50 3.89 3.65
CA GLN A 15 -11.40 3.34 2.84
C GLN A 15 -11.88 2.21 1.91
N GLY A 16 -11.62 2.34 0.60
CA GLY A 16 -12.04 1.38 -0.43
C GLY A 16 -13.36 1.71 -1.15
N SER A 17 -14.04 2.79 -0.76
CA SER A 17 -15.29 3.24 -1.39
C SER A 17 -15.05 3.95 -2.74
N ILE A 18 -15.86 3.65 -3.77
CA ILE A 18 -15.63 4.15 -5.15
C ILE A 18 -16.95 4.53 -5.81
N HIS A 19 -17.00 5.62 -6.57
CA HIS A 19 -18.13 5.87 -7.45
C HIS A 19 -18.13 4.95 -8.67
N LEU A 20 -19.13 4.07 -8.78
CA LEU A 20 -19.18 2.99 -9.78
C LEU A 20 -19.83 3.40 -11.11
N PHE A 21 -20.53 4.54 -11.17
CA PHE A 21 -21.25 5.01 -12.36
C PHE A 21 -21.03 6.50 -12.60
N ASP A 22 -20.57 6.86 -13.80
CA ASP A 22 -20.61 8.23 -14.30
C ASP A 22 -22.06 8.61 -14.63
N ASP A 23 -22.40 9.87 -14.37
CA ASP A 23 -23.59 10.45 -14.98
C ASP A 23 -23.35 10.49 -16.49
N THR A 24 -24.35 10.13 -17.27
CA THR A 24 -24.28 10.05 -18.74
C THR A 24 -24.04 11.41 -19.42
N ASN A 25 -23.90 12.49 -18.64
CA ASN A 25 -23.58 13.84 -19.08
C ASN A 25 -22.16 14.30 -18.71
N ALA A 26 -21.38 13.51 -17.96
CA ALA A 26 -20.03 13.89 -17.54
C ALA A 26 -18.95 13.07 -18.27
N SER A 27 -18.15 13.77 -19.09
CA SER A 27 -16.82 13.39 -19.60
C SER A 27 -16.72 12.43 -20.82
N VAL A 28 -16.89 12.98 -22.03
CA VAL A 28 -16.29 12.42 -23.25
C VAL A 28 -14.97 13.16 -23.62
N GLU A 29 -14.62 14.27 -22.96
CA GLU A 29 -13.48 15.12 -23.39
C GLU A 29 -12.12 14.81 -22.73
N ASN A 30 -12.05 14.07 -21.61
CA ASN A 30 -10.78 13.89 -20.83
C ASN A 30 -9.96 12.64 -21.15
N THR A 31 -10.35 11.77 -22.09
CA THR A 31 -9.65 10.49 -22.37
C THR A 31 -8.80 10.49 -23.65
N THR A 32 -8.70 11.61 -24.37
CA THR A 32 -8.00 11.71 -25.67
C THR A 32 -6.48 11.49 -25.60
N HIS A 33 -5.86 11.72 -24.44
CA HIS A 33 -4.42 11.53 -24.22
C HIS A 33 -4.04 10.11 -23.75
N LEU A 34 -5.03 9.28 -23.39
CA LEU A 34 -4.82 7.92 -22.90
C LEU A 34 -4.77 6.92 -24.07
N LYS A 35 -4.01 5.84 -23.94
CA LYS A 35 -3.99 4.77 -24.96
C LYS A 35 -5.31 4.00 -24.91
N HIS A 36 -5.94 3.84 -26.07
CA HIS A 36 -7.17 3.09 -26.28
C HIS A 36 -6.91 1.75 -26.96
N ASN A 37 -7.88 0.85 -26.86
CA ASN A 37 -7.92 -0.37 -27.67
C ASN A 37 -7.98 -0.05 -29.18
N LYS A 38 -7.74 -1.03 -30.05
CA LYS A 38 -7.70 -0.88 -31.51
C LYS A 38 -8.95 -0.23 -32.12
N ASP A 39 -10.09 -0.38 -31.45
CA ASP A 39 -11.38 0.17 -31.89
C ASP A 39 -11.63 1.61 -31.37
N GLY A 40 -10.72 2.16 -30.55
CA GLY A 40 -10.82 3.52 -29.98
C GLY A 40 -11.90 3.70 -28.91
N THR A 41 -12.63 2.64 -28.56
CA THR A 41 -13.82 2.69 -27.68
C THR A 41 -13.53 2.46 -26.21
N ILE A 42 -12.37 1.89 -25.85
CA ILE A 42 -12.03 1.46 -24.49
C ILE A 42 -10.63 1.96 -24.13
N VAL A 43 -10.53 2.74 -23.05
CA VAL A 43 -9.25 3.16 -22.43
C VAL A 43 -8.55 1.93 -21.83
N LEU A 44 -7.26 1.76 -22.14
CA LEU A 44 -6.45 0.67 -21.59
C LEU A 44 -6.03 0.99 -20.15
N ALA A 45 -6.28 0.07 -19.22
CA ALA A 45 -5.83 0.21 -17.84
C ALA A 45 -5.21 -1.10 -17.34
N PRO A 46 -4.01 -1.10 -16.75
CA PRO A 46 -3.06 0.02 -16.66
C PRO A 46 -2.58 0.46 -18.05
N GLN A 47 -2.11 1.70 -18.15
CA GLN A 47 -1.56 2.25 -19.39
C GLN A 47 -0.28 1.49 -19.77
N PRO A 48 -0.18 0.92 -20.99
CA PRO A 48 1.03 0.24 -21.43
C PRO A 48 2.16 1.27 -21.66
N SER A 49 3.37 0.95 -21.22
CA SER A 49 4.53 1.84 -21.40
C SER A 49 4.95 1.90 -22.87
N ASP A 50 5.75 2.91 -23.22
CA ASP A 50 6.32 3.06 -24.57
C ASP A 50 7.49 2.11 -24.87
N SER A 51 7.95 1.36 -23.87
CA SER A 51 9.04 0.39 -24.07
C SER A 51 8.58 -0.78 -24.96
N PRO A 52 9.37 -1.16 -25.99
CA PRO A 52 9.09 -2.35 -26.80
C PRO A 52 9.20 -3.66 -25.99
N ASN A 53 9.75 -3.59 -24.77
CA ASN A 53 9.90 -4.74 -23.88
C ASN A 53 8.71 -4.92 -22.91
N ASP A 54 7.73 -4.03 -22.92
CA ASP A 54 6.52 -4.16 -22.10
C ASP A 54 5.63 -5.32 -22.56
N ILE A 55 5.25 -6.21 -21.64
CA ILE A 55 4.38 -7.35 -21.91
C ILE A 55 2.98 -6.93 -22.38
N LEU A 56 2.46 -5.78 -21.94
CA LEU A 56 1.13 -5.33 -22.37
C LEU A 56 1.11 -4.90 -23.85
N ASN A 57 2.28 -4.61 -24.44
CA ASN A 57 2.42 -4.32 -25.87
C ASN A 57 2.41 -5.60 -26.74
N LEU A 58 2.41 -6.79 -26.12
CA LEU A 58 2.39 -8.06 -26.86
C LEU A 58 1.01 -8.41 -27.41
N PRO A 59 0.95 -9.09 -28.57
CA PRO A 59 -0.32 -9.58 -29.11
C PRO A 59 -0.98 -10.55 -28.13
N LEU A 60 -2.32 -10.53 -28.08
CA LEU A 60 -3.14 -11.31 -27.14
C LEU A 60 -2.73 -12.78 -27.08
N TRP A 61 -2.52 -13.44 -28.22
CA TRP A 61 -2.14 -14.85 -28.26
C TRP A 61 -0.85 -15.18 -27.51
N ARG A 62 0.13 -14.25 -27.44
CA ARG A 62 1.36 -14.44 -26.65
C ARG A 62 1.10 -14.30 -25.17
N ARG A 63 0.26 -13.33 -24.79
CA ARG A 63 -0.14 -13.09 -23.39
C ARG A 63 -0.99 -14.26 -22.86
N ASP A 64 -1.92 -14.74 -23.69
CA ASP A 64 -2.74 -15.92 -23.40
C ASP A 64 -1.87 -17.20 -23.35
N LEU A 65 -0.87 -17.37 -24.22
CA LEU A 65 0.07 -18.48 -24.13
C LEU A 65 0.82 -18.50 -22.78
N MET A 66 1.36 -17.35 -22.37
CA MET A 66 2.02 -17.21 -21.06
C MET A 66 1.06 -17.53 -19.90
N TYR A 67 -0.17 -17.05 -19.98
CA TYR A 67 -1.22 -17.32 -19.01
C TYR A 67 -1.60 -18.81 -18.94
N TRP A 68 -1.75 -19.48 -20.08
CA TRP A 68 -2.05 -20.92 -20.13
C TRP A 68 -0.93 -21.78 -19.54
N ILE A 69 0.34 -21.44 -19.75
CA ILE A 69 1.47 -22.14 -19.13
C ILE A 69 1.37 -22.06 -17.59
N ILE A 70 1.08 -20.87 -17.05
CA ILE A 70 0.93 -20.67 -15.60
C ILE A 70 -0.29 -21.41 -15.06
N ILE A 71 -1.42 -21.39 -15.76
CA ILE A 71 -2.62 -22.13 -15.38
C ILE A 71 -2.33 -23.63 -15.33
N LEU A 72 -1.68 -24.18 -16.37
CA LEU A 72 -1.34 -25.60 -16.41
C LEU A 72 -0.43 -25.95 -15.23
N GLY A 73 0.61 -25.16 -14.96
CA GLY A 73 1.43 -25.35 -13.76
C GLY A 73 0.64 -25.28 -12.46
N THR A 74 -0.33 -24.37 -12.36
CA THR A 74 -1.22 -24.27 -11.19
C THR A 74 -2.07 -25.53 -11.03
N VAL A 75 -2.64 -26.05 -12.12
CA VAL A 75 -3.44 -27.29 -12.12
C VAL A 75 -2.60 -28.46 -11.62
N PHE A 76 -1.44 -28.70 -12.23
CA PHE A 76 -0.57 -29.82 -11.89
C PHE A 76 0.00 -29.70 -10.46
N SER A 77 0.41 -28.49 -10.04
CA SER A 77 0.84 -28.27 -8.66
C SER A 77 -0.28 -28.57 -7.65
N GLY A 78 -1.54 -28.23 -7.97
CA GLY A 78 -2.69 -28.49 -7.11
C GLY A 78 -3.02 -29.96 -6.91
N ILE A 79 -2.68 -30.85 -7.86
CA ILE A 79 -2.93 -32.30 -7.77
C ILE A 79 -2.24 -32.88 -6.54
N HIS A 80 -1.05 -32.37 -6.19
CA HIS A 80 -0.21 -32.90 -5.12
C HIS A 80 -0.90 -32.96 -3.77
N GLY A 81 -1.84 -32.06 -3.46
CA GLY A 81 -2.51 -32.01 -2.16
C GLY A 81 -3.20 -33.33 -1.77
N PRO A 82 -4.30 -33.70 -2.45
CA PRO A 82 -5.12 -34.86 -2.11
C PRO A 82 -4.79 -36.16 -2.87
N ILE A 83 -3.71 -36.21 -3.67
CA ILE A 83 -3.43 -37.35 -4.56
C ILE A 83 -3.36 -38.73 -3.86
N LEU A 84 -2.97 -38.75 -2.58
CA LEU A 84 -2.85 -39.98 -1.78
C LEU A 84 -4.15 -40.38 -1.07
N THR A 85 -5.17 -39.52 -1.05
CA THR A 85 -6.36 -39.72 -0.21
C THR A 85 -7.09 -41.04 -0.48
N PRO A 86 -7.42 -41.43 -1.73
CA PRO A 86 -8.20 -42.65 -1.97
C PRO A 86 -7.47 -43.95 -1.67
N ILE A 87 -6.13 -43.91 -1.60
CA ILE A 87 -5.25 -45.07 -1.36
C ILE A 87 -4.70 -45.10 0.08
N THR A 88 -5.22 -44.24 0.97
CA THR A 88 -4.70 -44.07 2.33
C THR A 88 -4.68 -45.38 3.12
N LEU A 89 -5.73 -46.21 2.99
CA LEU A 89 -5.84 -47.51 3.68
C LEU A 89 -4.79 -48.52 3.18
N GLU A 90 -4.49 -48.51 1.88
CA GLU A 90 -3.48 -49.40 1.28
C GLU A 90 -2.07 -49.01 1.74
N LEU A 91 -1.77 -47.72 1.78
CA LEU A 91 -0.48 -47.22 2.28
C LEU A 91 -0.30 -47.47 3.77
N ALA A 92 -1.38 -47.30 4.55
CA ALA A 92 -1.41 -47.61 5.98
C ALA A 92 -1.08 -49.10 6.22
N ALA A 93 -1.71 -50.00 5.46
CA ALA A 93 -1.44 -51.43 5.51
C ALA A 93 0.00 -51.77 5.07
N LYS A 94 0.48 -51.17 3.97
CA LYS A 94 1.82 -51.42 3.41
C LYS A 94 2.95 -51.10 4.39
N TRP A 95 2.82 -50.02 5.16
CA TRP A 95 3.86 -49.58 6.09
C TRP A 95 3.58 -49.87 7.57
N GLY A 96 2.48 -50.56 7.88
CA GLY A 96 2.08 -50.83 9.26
C GLY A 96 1.85 -49.55 10.07
N LYS A 97 1.27 -48.53 9.42
CA LYS A 97 1.02 -47.20 9.99
C LYS A 97 -0.47 -46.96 10.17
N THR A 98 -0.83 -46.02 11.04
CA THR A 98 -2.23 -45.63 11.21
C THR A 98 -2.71 -44.78 10.03
N VAL A 99 -4.02 -44.72 9.80
CA VAL A 99 -4.63 -43.82 8.80
C VAL A 99 -4.23 -42.36 9.07
N ASN A 100 -4.17 -41.98 10.34
CA ASN A 100 -3.72 -40.65 10.76
C ASN A 100 -2.26 -40.36 10.36
N ASP A 101 -1.35 -41.33 10.51
CA ASP A 101 0.04 -41.16 10.08
C ASP A 101 0.12 -40.91 8.56
N ILE A 102 -0.65 -41.64 7.75
CA ILE A 102 -0.66 -41.43 6.29
C ILE A 102 -1.29 -40.07 5.94
N ALA A 103 -2.36 -39.66 6.62
CA ALA A 103 -2.98 -38.34 6.44
C ALA A 103 -2.02 -37.18 6.77
N GLN A 104 -1.08 -37.38 7.71
CA GLN A 104 -0.05 -36.39 8.04
C GLN A 104 0.90 -36.11 6.86
N LEU A 105 1.10 -37.04 5.91
CA LEU A 105 1.92 -36.78 4.72
C LEU A 105 1.38 -35.60 3.89
N SER A 106 0.06 -35.44 3.81
CA SER A 106 -0.55 -34.28 3.16
C SER A 106 -0.52 -33.04 4.04
N SER A 107 -0.50 -33.21 5.36
CA SER A 107 -0.39 -32.09 6.30
C SER A 107 1.00 -31.45 6.25
N TYR A 108 2.08 -32.25 6.21
CA TYR A 108 3.45 -31.72 6.08
C TYR A 108 3.66 -30.95 4.77
N LEU A 109 3.05 -31.38 3.66
CA LEU A 109 3.01 -30.61 2.42
C LEU A 109 2.39 -29.22 2.67
N LEU A 110 1.21 -29.16 3.28
CA LEU A 110 0.48 -27.91 3.54
C LEU A 110 1.25 -26.96 4.46
N LEU A 111 1.98 -27.48 5.47
CA LEU A 111 2.85 -26.67 6.31
C LEU A 111 3.90 -25.93 5.49
N VAL A 112 4.58 -26.66 4.60
CA VAL A 112 5.67 -26.09 3.80
C VAL A 112 5.12 -25.10 2.76
N ILE A 113 3.96 -25.39 2.14
CA ILE A 113 3.26 -24.44 1.27
C ILE A 113 3.00 -23.13 2.02
N GLY A 114 2.37 -23.20 3.19
CA GLY A 114 2.03 -22.03 4.00
C GLY A 114 3.27 -21.22 4.41
N ALA A 115 4.36 -21.89 4.77
CA ALA A 115 5.61 -21.23 5.13
C ALA A 115 6.28 -20.54 3.93
N CYS A 116 6.35 -21.20 2.77
CA CYS A 116 7.03 -20.69 1.59
C CYS A 116 6.29 -19.52 0.92
N ILE A 117 4.95 -19.51 0.92
CA ILE A 117 4.12 -18.44 0.33
C ILE A 117 4.49 -17.06 0.91
N ILE A 118 4.78 -16.99 2.23
CA ILE A 118 5.16 -15.75 2.92
C ILE A 118 6.44 -15.13 2.34
N PHE A 119 7.38 -15.97 1.86
CA PHE A 119 8.65 -15.52 1.30
C PHE A 119 8.58 -15.27 -0.21
N TYR A 120 7.76 -16.02 -0.94
CA TYR A 120 7.70 -15.91 -2.40
C TYR A 120 7.15 -14.57 -2.90
N GLY A 121 6.21 -13.95 -2.20
CA GLY A 121 5.75 -12.60 -2.55
C GLY A 121 6.90 -11.56 -2.56
N PRO A 122 7.60 -11.35 -1.43
CA PRO A 122 8.76 -10.47 -1.36
C PRO A 122 9.90 -10.84 -2.32
N LEU A 123 10.18 -12.13 -2.50
CA LEU A 123 11.21 -12.60 -3.42
C LEU A 123 10.85 -12.27 -4.88
N ALA A 124 9.58 -12.39 -5.25
CA ALA A 124 9.11 -12.05 -6.58
C ALA A 124 9.18 -10.54 -6.87
N ILE A 125 8.96 -9.68 -5.88
CA ILE A 125 9.15 -8.23 -6.02
C ILE A 125 10.62 -7.89 -6.29
N LYS A 126 11.56 -8.57 -5.62
CA LYS A 126 13.00 -8.28 -5.76
C LYS A 126 13.63 -8.91 -7.00
N TYR A 127 13.38 -10.19 -7.24
CA TYR A 127 14.07 -11.00 -8.26
C TYR A 127 13.22 -11.28 -9.51
N GLY A 128 11.94 -10.90 -9.50
CA GLY A 128 11.00 -11.22 -10.56
C GLY A 128 10.18 -12.48 -10.29
N LYS A 129 9.01 -12.57 -10.91
CA LYS A 129 8.06 -13.70 -10.75
C LYS A 129 8.53 -14.94 -11.51
N ARG A 130 9.18 -14.77 -12.67
CA ARG A 130 9.57 -15.89 -13.55
C ARG A 130 10.56 -16.85 -12.88
N ILE A 131 11.60 -16.31 -12.24
CA ILE A 131 12.63 -17.15 -11.59
C ILE A 131 12.03 -17.98 -10.46
N ILE A 132 11.02 -17.45 -9.76
CA ILE A 132 10.31 -18.15 -8.69
C ILE A 132 9.47 -19.30 -9.25
N TYR A 133 8.80 -19.12 -10.40
CA TYR A 133 8.11 -20.23 -11.08
C TYR A 133 9.07 -21.32 -11.58
N ILE A 134 10.20 -20.94 -12.15
CA ILE A 134 11.23 -21.90 -12.61
C ILE A 134 11.74 -22.69 -11.41
N PHE A 135 12.13 -22.01 -10.33
CA PHE A 135 12.57 -22.64 -9.09
C PHE A 135 11.51 -23.58 -8.52
N GLY A 136 10.26 -23.13 -8.44
CA GLY A 136 9.15 -23.93 -7.92
C GLY A 136 8.92 -25.20 -8.74
N THR A 137 8.93 -25.09 -10.08
CA THR A 137 8.71 -26.22 -10.99
C THR A 137 9.87 -27.22 -10.96
N VAL A 138 11.13 -26.75 -10.94
CA VAL A 138 12.29 -27.64 -10.78
C VAL A 138 12.22 -28.40 -9.46
N THR A 139 11.76 -27.72 -8.40
CA THR A 139 11.60 -28.32 -7.07
C THR A 139 10.48 -29.36 -7.05
N LEU A 140 9.35 -29.11 -7.72
CA LEU A 140 8.27 -30.11 -7.87
C LEU A 140 8.74 -31.34 -8.65
N ILE A 141 9.42 -31.17 -9.80
CA ILE A 141 9.96 -32.30 -10.58
C ILE A 141 10.90 -33.16 -9.72
N ALA A 142 11.81 -32.51 -8.96
CA ALA A 142 12.71 -33.23 -8.07
C ALA A 142 11.96 -33.97 -6.95
N ALA A 143 10.91 -33.34 -6.40
CA ALA A 143 10.06 -33.93 -5.39
C ALA A 143 9.27 -35.13 -5.92
N ASP A 144 8.75 -35.06 -7.14
CA ASP A 144 8.02 -36.15 -7.79
C ASP A 144 8.92 -37.33 -8.13
N ILE A 145 10.11 -37.08 -8.67
CA ILE A 145 11.10 -38.14 -8.92
C ILE A 145 11.48 -38.83 -7.60
N TRP A 146 11.62 -38.07 -6.51
CA TRP A 146 11.88 -38.63 -5.19
C TRP A 146 10.67 -39.41 -4.66
N ALA A 147 9.46 -38.88 -4.76
CA ALA A 147 8.23 -39.55 -4.32
C ALA A 147 7.99 -40.85 -5.10
N ALA A 148 8.25 -40.87 -6.40
CA ALA A 148 8.16 -42.05 -7.25
C ALA A 148 9.16 -43.16 -6.88
N ARG A 149 10.22 -42.85 -6.12
CA ARG A 149 11.21 -43.82 -5.66
C ARG A 149 11.20 -44.05 -4.15
N ALA A 150 10.26 -43.42 -3.44
CA ALA A 150 10.17 -43.52 -1.99
C ALA A 150 9.62 -44.89 -1.57
N THR A 151 10.46 -45.69 -0.91
CA THR A 151 10.08 -47.01 -0.39
C THR A 151 9.62 -46.98 1.08
N THR A 152 9.96 -45.90 1.80
CA THR A 152 9.66 -45.73 3.22
C THR A 152 8.78 -44.51 3.47
N TYR A 153 8.00 -44.56 4.56
CA TYR A 153 7.15 -43.46 5.00
C TYR A 153 7.92 -42.13 5.14
N ASN A 154 9.07 -42.13 5.83
CA ASN A 154 9.88 -40.91 6.04
C ASN A 154 10.47 -40.38 4.73
N SER A 155 10.84 -41.26 3.79
CA SER A 155 11.30 -40.83 2.47
C SER A 155 10.17 -40.16 1.69
N LEU A 156 8.96 -40.71 1.73
CA LEU A 156 7.81 -40.08 1.07
C LEU A 156 7.50 -38.74 1.75
N MET A 157 7.50 -38.68 3.09
CA MET A 157 7.32 -37.43 3.83
C MET A 157 8.30 -36.34 3.40
N GLY A 158 9.58 -36.67 3.24
CA GLY A 158 10.59 -35.72 2.73
C GLY A 158 10.27 -35.20 1.33
N ALA A 159 9.89 -36.10 0.42
CA ALA A 159 9.45 -35.73 -0.92
C ALA A 159 8.20 -34.83 -0.90
N ARG A 160 7.26 -35.09 0.02
CA ARG A 160 6.06 -34.25 0.22
C ARG A 160 6.39 -32.86 0.74
N CYS A 161 7.32 -32.74 1.69
CA CYS A 161 7.82 -31.44 2.12
C CYS A 161 8.44 -30.66 0.95
N LEU A 162 9.26 -31.34 0.13
CA LEU A 162 9.88 -30.71 -1.05
C LEU A 162 8.83 -30.29 -2.09
N SER A 163 7.79 -31.11 -2.30
CA SER A 163 6.65 -30.75 -3.16
C SER A 163 5.98 -29.46 -2.68
N GLY A 164 5.88 -29.27 -1.36
CA GLY A 164 5.26 -28.09 -0.76
C GLY A 164 6.04 -26.80 -1.04
N VAL A 165 7.37 -26.88 -1.11
CA VAL A 165 8.22 -25.74 -1.52
C VAL A 165 7.84 -25.29 -2.93
N GLY A 166 7.78 -26.24 -3.87
CA GLY A 166 7.50 -25.93 -5.26
C GLY A 166 6.06 -25.50 -5.52
N GLN A 167 5.08 -26.15 -4.87
CA GLN A 167 3.66 -25.78 -4.96
C GLN A 167 3.40 -24.38 -4.39
N GLY A 168 4.12 -23.99 -3.33
CA GLY A 168 4.03 -22.65 -2.73
C GLY A 168 4.32 -21.51 -3.72
N ALA A 169 5.18 -21.72 -4.72
CA ALA A 169 5.48 -20.72 -5.74
C ALA A 169 4.27 -20.42 -6.64
N TYR A 170 3.56 -21.48 -7.07
CA TYR A 170 2.36 -21.34 -7.88
C TYR A 170 1.21 -20.72 -7.09
N GLU A 171 1.05 -21.13 -5.84
CA GLU A 171 -0.04 -20.61 -5.00
C GLU A 171 0.16 -19.13 -4.62
N ALA A 172 1.40 -18.70 -4.40
CA ALA A 172 1.71 -17.31 -4.08
C ALA A 172 1.53 -16.35 -5.27
N LEU A 173 1.93 -16.76 -6.50
CA LEU A 173 2.13 -15.81 -7.60
C LEU A 173 1.04 -15.85 -8.67
N SER A 174 0.29 -16.95 -8.83
CA SER A 174 -0.52 -17.16 -10.04
C SER A 174 -1.72 -16.23 -10.15
N LEU A 175 -2.29 -15.79 -9.03
CA LEU A 175 -3.30 -14.74 -9.05
C LEU A 175 -2.69 -13.35 -9.33
N ALA A 176 -1.52 -13.08 -8.74
CA ALA A 176 -0.79 -11.81 -8.90
C ALA A 176 -0.19 -11.60 -10.30
N MET A 177 -0.20 -12.64 -11.14
CA MET A 177 0.25 -12.59 -12.54
C MET A 177 -0.78 -11.99 -13.49
N ILE A 178 -2.07 -12.15 -13.20
CA ILE A 178 -3.16 -11.75 -14.11
C ILE A 178 -3.16 -10.23 -14.37
N PRO A 179 -2.97 -9.36 -13.35
CA PRO A 179 -2.87 -7.93 -13.57
C PRO A 179 -1.68 -7.49 -14.44
N ASP A 180 -0.60 -8.26 -14.49
CA ASP A 180 0.60 -7.92 -15.25
C ASP A 180 0.46 -8.23 -16.75
N LEU A 181 -0.31 -9.28 -17.06
CA LEU A 181 -0.53 -9.79 -18.42
C LEU A 181 -1.71 -9.09 -19.12
N PHE A 182 -2.72 -8.64 -18.37
CA PHE A 182 -4.01 -8.25 -18.95
C PHE A 182 -4.55 -6.92 -18.43
N PHE A 183 -5.26 -6.23 -19.31
CA PHE A 183 -5.95 -4.98 -19.01
C PHE A 183 -7.23 -5.22 -18.20
N VAL A 184 -7.65 -4.25 -17.40
CA VAL A 184 -8.78 -4.33 -16.44
C VAL A 184 -10.05 -4.92 -17.05
N HIS A 185 -10.46 -4.47 -18.24
CA HIS A 185 -11.66 -4.96 -18.93
C HIS A 185 -11.58 -6.44 -19.32
N GLU A 186 -10.36 -6.99 -19.40
CA GLU A 186 -10.12 -8.39 -19.72
C GLU A 186 -9.76 -9.26 -18.48
N ARG A 187 -9.63 -8.67 -17.28
CA ARG A 187 -9.16 -9.38 -16.07
C ARG A 187 -10.21 -10.29 -15.46
N GLY A 188 -11.47 -9.83 -15.40
CA GLY A 188 -12.53 -10.54 -14.66
C GLY A 188 -12.70 -11.99 -15.10
N SER A 189 -12.86 -12.22 -16.40
CA SER A 189 -13.02 -13.57 -16.98
C SER A 189 -11.80 -14.46 -16.73
N ARG A 190 -10.58 -13.91 -16.78
CA ARG A 190 -9.34 -14.65 -16.55
C ARG A 190 -9.09 -14.95 -15.08
N VAL A 191 -9.48 -14.07 -14.16
CA VAL A 191 -9.47 -14.37 -12.72
C VAL A 191 -10.41 -15.54 -12.44
N THR A 192 -11.61 -15.52 -13.01
CA THR A 192 -12.56 -16.62 -12.82
C THR A 192 -12.05 -17.95 -13.39
N LEU A 193 -11.57 -17.95 -14.63
CA LEU A 193 -11.03 -19.16 -15.24
C LEU A 193 -9.86 -19.73 -14.42
N PHE A 194 -8.98 -18.85 -13.93
CA PHE A 194 -7.89 -19.25 -13.04
C PHE A 194 -8.39 -19.94 -11.76
N LEU A 195 -9.38 -19.34 -11.07
CA LEU A 195 -9.94 -19.92 -9.85
C LEU A 195 -10.57 -21.30 -10.10
N LEU A 196 -11.25 -21.49 -11.23
CA LEU A 196 -11.79 -22.79 -11.63
C LEU A 196 -10.68 -23.81 -11.93
N CYS A 197 -9.64 -23.42 -12.67
CA CYS A 197 -8.53 -24.30 -13.01
C CYS A 197 -7.73 -24.71 -11.77
N LEU A 198 -7.49 -23.80 -10.82
CA LEU A 198 -6.85 -24.11 -9.55
C LEU A 198 -7.57 -25.26 -8.82
N GLN A 199 -8.90 -25.20 -8.76
CA GLN A 199 -9.71 -26.24 -8.11
C GLN A 199 -9.82 -27.51 -8.97
N THR A 200 -9.74 -27.38 -10.29
CA THR A 200 -9.74 -28.52 -11.21
C THR A 200 -8.58 -29.47 -10.93
N GLY A 201 -7.37 -28.96 -10.70
CA GLY A 201 -6.22 -29.79 -10.32
C GLY A 201 -6.45 -30.58 -9.03
N VAL A 202 -6.95 -29.90 -8.00
CA VAL A 202 -7.19 -30.50 -6.68
C VAL A 202 -8.23 -31.62 -6.73
N PHE A 203 -9.35 -31.43 -7.43
CA PHE A 203 -10.47 -32.36 -7.37
C PHE A 203 -10.51 -33.37 -8.53
N LEU A 204 -10.23 -32.97 -9.77
CA LEU A 204 -10.21 -33.90 -10.91
C LEU A 204 -8.90 -34.68 -11.01
N GLY A 205 -7.81 -34.19 -10.40
CA GLY A 205 -6.54 -34.92 -10.32
C GLY A 205 -6.64 -36.23 -9.53
N VAL A 206 -7.46 -36.25 -8.47
CA VAL A 206 -7.63 -37.41 -7.58
C VAL A 206 -8.19 -38.64 -8.29
N PRO A 207 -9.32 -38.60 -9.02
CA PRO A 207 -9.84 -39.77 -9.71
C PRO A 207 -8.90 -40.28 -10.80
N ILE A 208 -8.29 -39.38 -11.58
CA ILE A 208 -7.32 -39.76 -12.62
C ILE A 208 -6.09 -40.42 -11.98
N GLY A 209 -5.50 -39.78 -10.98
CA GLY A 209 -4.34 -40.29 -10.26
C GLY A 209 -4.61 -41.63 -9.58
N THR A 210 -5.80 -41.80 -8.99
CA THR A 210 -6.18 -43.08 -8.35
C THR A 210 -6.24 -44.21 -9.36
N GLN A 211 -6.79 -43.99 -10.56
CA GLN A 211 -6.77 -45.03 -11.61
C GLN A 211 -5.34 -45.37 -12.04
N ILE A 212 -4.47 -44.36 -12.19
CA ILE A 212 -3.05 -44.59 -12.51
C ILE A 212 -2.39 -45.43 -11.43
N VAL A 213 -2.60 -45.11 -10.15
CA VAL A 213 -2.02 -45.86 -9.02
C VAL A 213 -2.51 -47.31 -9.03
N LEU A 214 -3.82 -47.54 -9.20
CA LEU A 214 -4.39 -48.89 -9.16
C LEU A 214 -3.92 -49.78 -10.32
N HIS A 215 -3.66 -49.20 -11.50
CA HIS A 215 -3.24 -49.96 -12.68
C HIS A 215 -1.72 -50.06 -12.86
N SER A 216 -0.98 -49.00 -12.53
CA SER A 216 0.45 -48.86 -12.85
C SER A 216 1.34 -48.65 -11.63
N GLY A 217 0.76 -48.43 -10.44
CA GLY A 217 1.51 -48.16 -9.22
C GLY A 217 1.72 -46.67 -8.93
N ILE A 218 2.13 -46.39 -7.70
CA ILE A 218 2.34 -45.02 -7.20
C ILE A 218 3.50 -44.31 -7.90
N GLU A 219 4.46 -45.09 -8.38
CA GLU A 219 5.64 -44.63 -9.09
C GLU A 219 5.28 -43.93 -10.40
N TRP A 220 4.29 -44.46 -11.12
CA TRP A 220 3.78 -43.86 -12.36
C TRP A 220 2.89 -42.65 -12.13
N CYS A 221 2.20 -42.57 -10.99
CA CYS A 221 1.42 -41.40 -10.63
C CYS A 221 2.34 -40.17 -10.47
N PHE A 222 3.37 -40.27 -9.61
CA PHE A 222 4.35 -39.20 -9.44
C PHE A 222 5.26 -39.02 -10.66
N GLY A 223 5.63 -40.11 -11.34
CA GLY A 223 6.40 -40.02 -12.59
C GLY A 223 5.65 -39.28 -13.71
N GLY A 224 4.33 -39.47 -13.81
CA GLY A 224 3.47 -38.74 -14.75
C GLY A 224 3.40 -37.25 -14.43
N LEU A 225 3.32 -36.89 -13.15
CA LEU A 225 3.38 -35.49 -12.69
C LEU A 225 4.74 -34.86 -13.05
N ALA A 226 5.86 -35.53 -12.76
CA ALA A 226 7.19 -35.05 -13.12
C ALA A 226 7.35 -34.79 -14.64
N ILE A 227 6.77 -35.66 -15.48
CA ILE A 227 6.79 -35.48 -16.94
C ILE A 227 5.98 -34.24 -17.34
N ALA A 228 4.76 -34.10 -16.82
CA ALA A 228 3.90 -32.96 -17.11
C ALA A 228 4.54 -31.63 -16.68
N GLU A 229 5.15 -31.61 -15.50
CA GLU A 229 5.87 -30.46 -14.99
C GLU A 229 7.16 -30.17 -15.77
N GLY A 230 7.84 -31.20 -16.28
CA GLY A 230 8.95 -31.04 -17.22
C GLY A 230 8.53 -30.30 -18.49
N VAL A 231 7.36 -30.61 -19.04
CA VAL A 231 6.79 -29.88 -20.19
C VAL A 231 6.46 -28.43 -19.81
N ILE A 232 5.91 -28.20 -18.61
CA ILE A 232 5.63 -26.85 -18.10
C ILE A 232 6.93 -26.07 -17.91
N LEU A 233 7.99 -26.69 -17.38
CA LEU A 233 9.30 -26.06 -17.20
C LEU A 233 9.89 -25.58 -18.54
N ILE A 234 9.80 -26.40 -19.59
CA ILE A 234 10.17 -26.00 -20.95
C ILE A 234 9.33 -24.78 -21.37
N GLY A 235 8.01 -24.82 -21.11
CA GLY A 235 7.09 -23.71 -21.31
C GLY A 235 7.56 -22.40 -20.64
N LEU A 236 7.92 -22.48 -19.36
CA LEU A 236 8.37 -21.35 -18.55
C LEU A 236 9.72 -20.77 -19.02
N ILE A 237 10.64 -21.63 -19.47
CA ILE A 237 11.95 -21.19 -19.96
C ILE A 237 11.82 -20.48 -21.30
N PHE A 238 11.05 -21.03 -22.25
CA PHE A 238 11.04 -20.51 -23.63
C PHE A 238 9.99 -19.44 -23.91
N PHE A 239 8.86 -19.44 -23.18
CA PHE A 239 7.71 -18.58 -23.50
C PHE A 239 7.36 -17.58 -22.41
N LEU A 240 7.59 -17.89 -21.13
CA LEU A 240 7.29 -16.95 -20.06
C LEU A 240 8.32 -15.81 -20.04
N ARG A 241 7.84 -14.57 -20.22
CA ARG A 241 8.60 -13.33 -20.07
C ARG A 241 8.44 -12.76 -18.67
N GLU A 242 9.43 -11.99 -18.23
CA GLU A 242 9.45 -11.38 -16.89
C GLU A 242 8.26 -10.41 -16.68
N PRO A 243 7.29 -10.77 -15.84
CA PRO A 243 6.09 -9.97 -15.57
C PRO A 243 6.41 -8.77 -14.69
N GLY A 244 5.93 -7.57 -15.07
CA GLY A 244 6.01 -6.38 -14.20
C GLY A 244 7.24 -5.48 -14.38
N PHE A 245 7.93 -5.51 -15.53
CA PHE A 245 9.03 -4.60 -15.84
C PHE A 245 8.62 -3.11 -15.68
N GLY A 246 9.29 -2.37 -14.81
CA GLY A 246 9.38 -0.90 -14.82
C GLY A 246 8.09 -0.10 -14.58
N ARG A 247 6.97 -0.74 -14.18
CA ARG A 247 5.73 -0.01 -13.91
C ARG A 247 5.77 0.54 -12.48
N ASN A 248 6.15 1.81 -12.33
CA ASN A 248 5.81 2.56 -11.14
C ASN A 248 4.27 2.48 -11.00
N HIS A 249 3.79 1.78 -9.97
CA HIS A 249 2.36 1.61 -9.70
C HIS A 249 1.72 2.96 -9.38
N VAL A 250 1.33 3.69 -10.42
CA VAL A 250 0.32 4.75 -10.33
C VAL A 250 -0.80 4.27 -11.24
N ASP A 251 -1.84 3.68 -10.64
CA ASP A 251 -3.05 3.33 -11.37
C ASP A 251 -3.79 4.64 -11.68
N PRO A 252 -3.82 5.14 -12.93
CA PRO A 252 -4.41 6.44 -13.23
C PRO A 252 -5.90 6.46 -12.89
N LEU A 253 -6.56 5.30 -12.92
CA LEU A 253 -7.97 5.15 -12.55
C LEU A 253 -8.23 5.23 -11.04
N ALA A 254 -7.23 4.98 -10.20
CA ALA A 254 -7.35 5.24 -8.77
C ALA A 254 -7.43 6.76 -8.51
N HIS A 255 -6.71 7.56 -9.31
CA HIS A 255 -6.80 9.01 -9.31
C HIS A 255 -8.06 9.52 -10.01
N VAL A 256 -8.54 8.89 -11.09
CA VAL A 256 -9.84 9.26 -11.70
C VAL A 256 -11.00 9.05 -10.73
N ALA A 257 -10.98 7.99 -9.90
CA ALA A 257 -11.99 7.83 -8.85
C ALA A 257 -11.89 8.90 -7.75
N GLU A 258 -10.69 9.37 -7.42
CA GLU A 258 -10.44 10.44 -6.44
C GLU A 258 -10.78 11.84 -7.01
N ASP A 259 -10.52 12.08 -8.29
CA ASP A 259 -10.76 13.34 -9.00
C ASP A 259 -12.24 13.50 -9.40
N VAL A 260 -12.92 12.41 -9.77
CA VAL A 260 -14.40 12.42 -10.02
C VAL A 260 -15.19 12.66 -8.72
N ILE A 261 -14.64 12.29 -7.55
CA ILE A 261 -15.21 12.64 -6.24
C ILE A 261 -15.08 14.15 -5.95
N LEU A 262 -14.05 14.80 -6.46
CA LEU A 262 -13.86 16.25 -6.33
C LEU A 262 -14.77 17.04 -7.30
N ASP A 263 -15.03 16.50 -8.50
CA ASP A 263 -15.91 17.15 -9.48
C ASP A 263 -17.40 17.03 -9.14
N LYS A 264 -17.87 15.93 -8.53
CA LYS A 264 -19.29 15.77 -8.17
C LYS A 264 -19.76 16.57 -6.95
N VAL A 265 -18.87 17.29 -6.28
CA VAL A 265 -19.26 18.33 -5.29
C VAL A 265 -19.60 19.66 -5.99
N HIS A 266 -19.31 19.82 -7.29
CA HIS A 266 -19.46 21.07 -8.02
C HIS A 266 -20.63 21.17 -9.01
N GLU A 267 -21.34 20.09 -9.36
CA GLU A 267 -22.49 20.15 -10.28
C GLU A 267 -23.85 20.36 -9.58
N VAL A 268 -24.08 21.58 -9.10
CA VAL A 268 -25.39 22.23 -9.15
C VAL A 268 -25.15 23.68 -9.57
N SER A 269 -25.08 23.96 -10.88
CA SER A 269 -25.54 25.21 -11.53
C SER A 269 -24.98 25.41 -12.97
N TYR A 270 -25.85 25.15 -13.95
CA TYR A 270 -26.08 25.83 -15.24
C TYR A 270 -24.98 26.02 -16.32
N ASP A 271 -25.14 25.21 -17.38
CA ASP A 271 -25.33 25.49 -18.82
C ASP A 271 -24.90 26.85 -19.44
N HIS A 272 -23.93 26.84 -20.37
CA HIS A 272 -23.96 27.64 -21.59
C HIS A 272 -23.08 27.05 -22.72
N LYS A 273 -23.66 27.04 -23.92
CA LYS A 273 -23.12 26.61 -25.22
C LYS A 273 -22.17 27.63 -25.87
N GLU A 274 -21.36 27.09 -26.80
CA GLU A 274 -20.59 27.72 -27.88
C GLU A 274 -19.35 28.55 -27.49
N VAL A 275 -18.16 27.99 -27.73
CA VAL A 275 -17.20 28.45 -28.77
C VAL A 275 -16.27 27.27 -29.10
N ALA A 276 -16.39 26.73 -30.31
CA ALA A 276 -15.40 25.82 -30.87
C ALA A 276 -14.23 26.62 -31.43
N ALA A 277 -13.04 26.49 -30.83
CA ALA A 277 -11.78 26.92 -31.44
C ALA A 277 -10.61 26.09 -30.91
N THR A 278 -10.11 25.21 -31.79
CA THR A 278 -8.75 24.63 -31.88
C THR A 278 -7.75 24.99 -30.77
N VAL A 279 -7.51 24.07 -29.85
CA VAL A 279 -6.27 23.98 -29.06
C VAL A 279 -5.75 22.56 -29.20
N GLN A 280 -4.61 22.40 -29.88
CA GLN A 280 -3.88 21.12 -29.91
C GLN A 280 -3.19 20.91 -28.55
N PRO A 281 -3.21 19.70 -27.97
CA PRO A 281 -2.54 19.45 -26.70
C PRO A 281 -1.02 19.41 -26.89
N GLU A 282 -0.32 20.28 -26.16
CA GLU A 282 1.13 20.32 -26.04
C GLU A 282 1.64 19.03 -25.39
N ARG A 283 2.54 18.32 -26.08
CA ARG A 283 3.28 17.16 -25.54
C ARG A 283 4.17 17.64 -24.41
N SER A 284 3.90 17.22 -23.18
CA SER A 284 4.82 17.38 -22.06
C SER A 284 6.13 16.66 -22.38
N ALA A 285 7.22 17.42 -22.39
CA ALA A 285 8.56 16.94 -22.68
C ALA A 285 9.04 16.03 -21.54
N LEU A 286 8.89 14.71 -21.73
CA LEU A 286 9.70 13.71 -21.06
C LEU A 286 11.18 14.06 -21.27
N GLY A 287 11.97 14.12 -20.19
CA GLY A 287 13.43 14.11 -20.29
C GLY A 287 13.91 12.98 -21.20
N PRO A 288 15.14 13.03 -21.72
CA PRO A 288 15.56 12.19 -22.85
C PRO A 288 15.22 10.73 -22.58
N GLN A 289 14.17 10.23 -23.26
CA GLN A 289 13.85 8.81 -23.28
C GLN A 289 15.08 8.14 -23.88
N VAL A 290 15.84 7.43 -23.05
CA VAL A 290 16.81 6.46 -23.55
C VAL A 290 15.97 5.47 -24.36
N GLU A 291 16.08 5.51 -25.69
CA GLU A 291 15.44 4.53 -26.57
C GLU A 291 15.87 3.13 -26.13
N GLU A 292 15.04 2.45 -25.34
CA GLU A 292 15.28 1.08 -24.94
C GLU A 292 15.20 0.20 -26.18
N ARG A 293 16.34 -0.34 -26.60
CA ARG A 293 16.39 -1.28 -27.73
C ARG A 293 15.58 -2.54 -27.39
N PRO A 294 14.86 -3.14 -28.36
CA PRO A 294 14.18 -4.40 -28.15
C PRO A 294 15.21 -5.48 -27.81
N LYS A 295 15.02 -6.18 -26.68
CA LYS A 295 15.90 -7.29 -26.27
C LYS A 295 15.87 -8.39 -27.33
N THR A 296 17.02 -9.00 -27.63
CA THR A 296 17.09 -10.16 -28.54
C THR A 296 16.53 -11.43 -27.88
N TYR A 297 16.04 -12.40 -28.66
CA TYR A 297 15.40 -13.61 -28.10
C TYR A 297 16.29 -14.36 -27.10
N MET A 298 17.61 -14.44 -27.33
CA MET A 298 18.54 -15.05 -26.39
C MET A 298 18.67 -14.26 -25.07
N GLN A 299 18.60 -12.93 -25.11
CA GLN A 299 18.54 -12.09 -23.91
C GLN A 299 17.21 -12.26 -23.15
N TRP A 300 16.12 -12.57 -23.84
CA TRP A 300 14.83 -12.89 -23.23
C TRP A 300 14.82 -14.24 -22.52
N VAL A 301 15.38 -15.27 -23.16
CA VAL A 301 15.36 -16.63 -22.63
C VAL A 301 16.22 -16.75 -21.37
N ASN A 302 17.20 -15.84 -21.16
CA ASN A 302 17.99 -15.80 -19.93
C ASN A 302 17.07 -15.87 -18.68
N PRO A 303 17.17 -16.94 -17.87
CA PRO A 303 16.29 -17.15 -16.71
C PRO A 303 16.54 -16.12 -15.60
N TRP A 304 17.69 -15.44 -15.59
CA TRP A 304 18.05 -14.45 -14.58
C TRP A 304 18.31 -13.08 -15.21
N GLN A 305 17.44 -12.10 -14.90
CA GLN A 305 17.57 -10.73 -15.40
C GLN A 305 18.21 -9.76 -14.38
N GLY A 306 18.63 -10.25 -13.21
CA GLY A 306 19.17 -9.42 -12.13
C GLY A 306 18.14 -9.02 -11.07
N VAL A 307 18.48 -8.04 -10.23
CA VAL A 307 17.58 -7.46 -9.23
C VAL A 307 16.69 -6.42 -9.92
N ILE A 308 15.37 -6.62 -9.87
CA ILE A 308 14.38 -5.79 -10.56
C ILE A 308 13.82 -4.73 -9.61
N GLY A 309 13.51 -5.11 -8.37
CA GLY A 309 12.93 -4.22 -7.37
C GLY A 309 13.93 -3.78 -6.30
N HIS A 310 13.81 -2.52 -5.86
CA HIS A 310 14.63 -1.95 -4.79
C HIS A 310 14.03 -2.10 -3.37
N GLU A 311 12.93 -2.86 -3.22
CA GLU A 311 12.34 -3.13 -1.91
C GLU A 311 13.20 -4.11 -1.08
N ASN A 312 13.27 -3.84 0.23
CA ASN A 312 14.04 -4.66 1.15
C ASN A 312 13.20 -5.88 1.59
N ILE A 313 13.65 -7.10 1.28
CA ILE A 313 12.89 -8.36 1.52
C ILE A 313 12.42 -8.45 2.96
N LEU A 314 13.32 -8.19 3.93
CA LEU A 314 13.01 -8.30 5.35
C LEU A 314 11.87 -7.35 5.75
N ARG A 315 11.88 -6.12 5.24
CA ARG A 315 10.83 -5.13 5.52
C ARG A 315 9.49 -5.57 4.93
N SER A 316 9.49 -6.12 3.71
CA SER A 316 8.28 -6.64 3.08
C SER A 316 7.74 -7.86 3.83
N THR A 317 8.60 -8.79 4.26
CA THR A 317 8.19 -9.97 5.04
C THR A 317 7.62 -9.57 6.39
N ILE A 318 8.27 -8.65 7.12
CA ILE A 318 7.75 -8.13 8.40
C ILE A 318 6.40 -7.43 8.19
N ARG A 319 6.22 -6.69 7.09
CA ARG A 319 4.95 -6.07 6.71
C ARG A 319 3.84 -7.11 6.52
N THR A 320 4.11 -8.23 5.85
CA THR A 320 3.14 -9.33 5.70
C THR A 320 2.70 -9.89 7.06
N PHE A 321 3.62 -10.07 8.01
CA PHE A 321 3.27 -10.48 9.37
C PHE A 321 2.48 -9.41 10.15
N ALA A 322 2.81 -8.14 9.98
CA ALA A 322 2.06 -7.04 10.60
C ALA A 322 0.61 -6.97 10.06
N LEU A 323 0.43 -7.22 8.76
CA LEU A 323 -0.90 -7.29 8.13
C LEU A 323 -1.71 -8.49 8.63
N ALA A 324 -1.07 -9.59 9.04
CA ALA A 324 -1.76 -10.74 9.64
C ALA A 324 -2.52 -10.37 10.92
N LEU A 325 -2.00 -9.39 11.68
CA LEU A 325 -2.59 -8.89 12.91
C LEU A 325 -3.62 -7.78 12.67
N HIS A 326 -3.78 -7.33 11.42
CA HIS A 326 -4.78 -6.32 11.10
C HIS A 326 -6.20 -6.88 11.34
N PRO A 327 -7.07 -6.24 12.15
CA PRO A 327 -8.34 -6.83 12.56
C PRO A 327 -9.22 -7.34 11.43
N THR A 328 -9.29 -6.61 10.31
CA THR A 328 -10.09 -7.02 9.14
C THR A 328 -9.48 -8.23 8.40
N ILE A 329 -8.15 -8.30 8.30
CA ILE A 329 -7.44 -9.39 7.61
C ILE A 329 -7.45 -10.62 8.51
N PHE A 330 -7.30 -10.44 9.81
CA PHE A 330 -7.41 -11.48 10.81
C PHE A 330 -8.82 -12.10 10.82
N TRP A 331 -9.86 -11.26 10.87
CA TRP A 331 -11.24 -11.73 10.73
C TRP A 331 -11.45 -12.45 9.40
N ALA A 332 -11.00 -11.90 8.28
CA ALA A 332 -11.13 -12.52 6.96
C ALA A 332 -10.41 -13.88 6.91
N SER A 333 -9.27 -14.02 7.57
CA SER A 333 -8.53 -15.28 7.70
C SER A 333 -9.34 -16.33 8.46
N ILE A 334 -10.02 -15.93 9.54
CA ILE A 334 -10.92 -16.82 10.30
C ILE A 334 -12.18 -17.14 9.49
N ALA A 335 -12.77 -16.15 8.83
CA ALA A 335 -13.97 -16.32 8.02
C ALA A 335 -13.74 -17.22 6.79
N ALA A 336 -12.50 -17.33 6.32
CA ALA A 336 -12.09 -18.20 5.21
C ALA A 336 -11.84 -19.67 5.64
N LEU A 337 -11.82 -19.98 6.94
CA LEU A 337 -11.66 -21.35 7.47
C LEU A 337 -12.67 -22.39 6.92
N PRO A 338 -13.92 -22.06 6.57
CA PRO A 338 -14.84 -22.98 5.90
C PRO A 338 -14.24 -23.70 4.68
N MET A 339 -13.33 -23.06 3.94
CA MET A 339 -12.62 -23.70 2.83
C MET A 339 -11.69 -24.83 3.29
N ALA A 340 -11.09 -24.71 4.47
CA ALA A 340 -10.20 -25.72 5.00
C ALA A 340 -10.92 -27.00 5.43
N TRP A 341 -12.18 -26.91 5.85
CA TRP A 341 -12.95 -28.09 6.25
C TRP A 341 -13.25 -29.06 5.10
N ALA A 342 -13.19 -28.59 3.84
CA ALA A 342 -13.21 -29.47 2.67
C ALA A 342 -12.00 -30.43 2.64
N VAL A 343 -10.84 -29.98 3.15
CA VAL A 343 -9.67 -30.86 3.35
C VAL A 343 -9.93 -31.85 4.49
N GLY A 344 -10.66 -31.42 5.53
CA GLY A 344 -11.13 -32.33 6.59
C GLY A 344 -11.90 -33.53 6.03
N ILE A 345 -12.80 -33.31 5.06
CA ILE A 345 -13.52 -34.41 4.41
C ILE A 345 -12.53 -35.36 3.74
N SER A 346 -11.50 -34.81 3.09
CA SER A 346 -10.44 -35.61 2.45
C SER A 346 -9.65 -36.45 3.45
N PHE A 347 -9.49 -36.04 4.72
CA PHE A 347 -8.79 -36.84 5.73
C PHE A 347 -9.61 -38.02 6.22
N THR A 348 -10.93 -37.88 6.33
CA THR A 348 -11.80 -38.92 6.90
C THR A 348 -12.52 -39.76 5.85
N LEU A 349 -12.49 -39.36 4.57
CA LEU A 349 -13.29 -39.98 3.49
C LEU A 349 -13.12 -41.51 3.40
N ALA A 350 -11.87 -41.98 3.44
CA ALA A 350 -11.57 -43.41 3.34
C ALA A 350 -12.03 -44.19 4.59
N GLU A 351 -11.90 -43.59 5.78
CA GLU A 351 -12.34 -44.20 7.03
C GLU A 351 -13.86 -44.18 7.19
N GLU A 352 -14.52 -43.18 6.60
CA GLU A 352 -15.97 -43.02 6.64
C GLU A 352 -16.70 -43.94 5.65
N LEU A 353 -16.23 -44.05 4.40
CA LEU A 353 -17.00 -44.71 3.33
C LEU A 353 -16.45 -46.06 2.85
N ALA A 354 -15.20 -46.41 3.16
CA ALA A 354 -14.67 -47.73 2.83
C ALA A 354 -15.25 -48.86 3.71
N PRO A 355 -15.53 -48.65 5.01
CA PRO A 355 -16.21 -49.67 5.82
C PRO A 355 -17.71 -49.82 5.51
N PRO A 356 -18.37 -50.88 6.01
CA PRO A 356 -19.84 -51.00 5.98
C PRO A 356 -20.51 -49.78 6.63
N PRO A 357 -21.61 -49.25 6.07
CA PRO A 357 -22.51 -49.89 5.09
C PRO A 357 -22.18 -49.64 3.61
N TYR A 358 -21.31 -48.69 3.30
CA TYR A 358 -21.11 -48.22 1.92
C TYR A 358 -20.12 -49.09 1.13
N ASN A 359 -19.07 -49.60 1.79
CA ASN A 359 -18.07 -50.50 1.20
C ASN A 359 -17.45 -49.94 -0.10
N PHE A 360 -17.09 -48.65 -0.10
CA PHE A 360 -16.53 -48.03 -1.31
C PHE A 360 -15.13 -48.56 -1.60
N SER A 361 -14.89 -48.89 -2.87
CA SER A 361 -13.55 -49.13 -3.37
C SER A 361 -12.76 -47.82 -3.47
N PRO A 362 -11.42 -47.86 -3.56
CA PRO A 362 -10.60 -46.67 -3.82
C PRO A 362 -11.11 -45.85 -5.02
N THR A 363 -11.55 -46.53 -6.10
CA THR A 363 -12.19 -45.88 -7.26
C THR A 363 -13.50 -45.17 -6.90
N GLY A 364 -14.35 -45.79 -6.07
CA GLY A 364 -15.59 -45.18 -5.59
C GLY A 364 -15.34 -43.92 -4.77
N LEU A 365 -14.35 -43.95 -3.86
CA LEU A 365 -13.93 -42.81 -3.06
C LEU A 365 -13.40 -41.67 -3.95
N ALA A 366 -12.54 -42.01 -4.91
CA ALA A 366 -11.99 -41.08 -5.90
C ALA A 366 -13.09 -40.38 -6.72
N ASN A 367 -14.11 -41.12 -7.16
CA ASN A 367 -15.18 -40.57 -8.00
C ASN A 367 -16.06 -39.56 -7.26
N LEU A 368 -16.12 -39.59 -5.93
CA LEU A 368 -16.84 -38.55 -5.15
C LEU A 368 -16.22 -37.15 -5.31
N TYR A 369 -14.92 -37.05 -5.61
CA TYR A 369 -14.27 -35.76 -5.88
C TYR A 369 -14.85 -35.08 -7.14
N ILE A 370 -15.43 -35.83 -8.07
CA ILE A 370 -16.13 -35.26 -9.23
C ILE A 370 -17.35 -34.46 -8.77
N ALA A 371 -18.08 -34.93 -7.76
CA ALA A 371 -19.22 -34.21 -7.21
C ALA A 371 -18.79 -32.90 -6.53
N ALA A 372 -17.67 -32.92 -5.80
CA ALA A 372 -17.07 -31.71 -5.23
C ALA A 372 -16.67 -30.71 -6.34
N TRP A 373 -16.03 -31.17 -7.41
CA TRP A 373 -15.64 -30.33 -8.55
C TRP A 373 -16.85 -29.69 -9.25
N ILE A 374 -17.94 -30.45 -9.45
CA ILE A 374 -19.20 -29.91 -9.99
C ILE A 374 -19.72 -28.79 -9.07
N GLY A 375 -19.70 -28.99 -7.75
CA GLY A 375 -20.14 -27.98 -6.78
C GLY A 375 -19.33 -26.70 -6.84
N ILE A 376 -18.01 -26.82 -6.99
CA ILE A 376 -17.12 -25.67 -7.15
C ILE A 376 -17.39 -24.94 -8.47
N THR A 377 -17.60 -25.68 -9.56
CA THR A 377 -17.92 -25.09 -10.87
C THR A 377 -19.22 -24.28 -10.80
N ILE A 378 -20.25 -24.83 -10.15
CA ILE A 378 -21.51 -24.13 -9.90
C ILE A 378 -21.25 -22.88 -9.03
N ALA A 379 -20.49 -22.98 -7.95
CA ALA A 379 -20.18 -21.83 -7.08
C ALA A 379 -19.47 -20.70 -7.84
N VAL A 380 -18.51 -21.05 -8.71
CA VAL A 380 -17.80 -20.08 -9.55
C VAL A 380 -18.77 -19.40 -10.53
N CYS A 381 -19.61 -20.17 -11.23
CA CYS A 381 -20.63 -19.63 -12.13
C CYS A 381 -21.62 -18.71 -11.40
N ILE A 382 -22.10 -19.12 -10.23
CA ILE A 382 -22.94 -18.28 -9.37
C ILE A 382 -22.19 -16.99 -9.01
N GLY A 383 -20.93 -17.11 -8.56
CA GLY A 383 -20.10 -15.97 -8.19
C GLY A 383 -20.00 -14.91 -9.29
N ILE A 384 -19.72 -15.31 -10.54
CA ILE A 384 -19.67 -14.40 -11.69
C ILE A 384 -21.01 -13.68 -11.91
N VAL A 385 -22.10 -14.43 -11.88
CA VAL A 385 -23.44 -13.92 -12.23
C VAL A 385 -24.02 -13.07 -11.11
N THR A 386 -23.56 -13.23 -9.88
CA THR A 386 -24.19 -12.61 -8.69
C THR A 386 -23.32 -11.59 -7.99
N ILE A 387 -22.03 -11.85 -7.72
CA ILE A 387 -21.18 -10.98 -6.88
C ILE A 387 -21.13 -9.56 -7.44
N ASP A 388 -20.74 -9.39 -8.71
CA ASP A 388 -20.56 -8.07 -9.29
C ASP A 388 -21.90 -7.38 -9.63
N PRO A 389 -22.92 -8.07 -10.20
CA PRO A 389 -24.23 -7.44 -10.44
C PRO A 389 -24.96 -7.02 -9.16
N ILE A 390 -24.91 -7.82 -8.08
CA ILE A 390 -25.48 -7.44 -6.78
C ILE A 390 -24.72 -6.25 -6.20
N SER A 391 -23.40 -6.27 -6.25
CA SER A 391 -22.56 -5.14 -5.83
C SER A 391 -22.91 -3.85 -6.57
N LYS A 392 -23.11 -3.94 -7.89
CA LYS A 392 -23.54 -2.81 -8.75
C LYS A 392 -24.95 -2.34 -8.41
N LEU A 393 -25.89 -3.25 -8.17
CA LEU A 393 -27.25 -2.91 -7.75
C LEU A 393 -27.25 -2.18 -6.40
N MET A 394 -26.44 -2.65 -5.45
CA MET A 394 -26.29 -2.04 -4.14
C MET A 394 -25.62 -0.67 -4.23
N ALA A 395 -24.60 -0.51 -5.07
CA ALA A 395 -23.99 0.78 -5.34
C ALA A 395 -25.00 1.77 -5.94
N ARG A 396 -25.84 1.36 -6.91
CA ARG A 396 -26.93 2.21 -7.44
C ARG A 396 -27.89 2.67 -6.35
N ARG A 397 -28.22 1.77 -5.41
CA ARG A 397 -29.04 2.09 -4.23
C ARG A 397 -28.31 2.92 -3.18
N ASN A 398 -26.98 2.92 -3.19
CA ASN A 398 -26.12 3.70 -2.31
C ASN A 398 -25.57 4.96 -2.99
N LYS A 399 -26.43 5.70 -3.71
CA LYS A 399 -26.04 6.96 -4.39
C LYS A 399 -24.85 6.78 -5.35
N ASN A 400 -24.77 5.64 -6.02
CA ASN A 400 -23.67 5.22 -6.90
C ASN A 400 -22.31 5.01 -6.20
N ILE A 401 -22.26 4.95 -4.87
CA ILE A 401 -21.05 4.67 -4.08
C ILE A 401 -20.97 3.15 -3.83
N PHE A 402 -19.94 2.52 -4.37
CA PHE A 402 -19.50 1.18 -4.06
C PHE A 402 -18.81 1.15 -2.71
N GLU A 403 -19.14 0.18 -1.88
CA GLU A 403 -18.43 -0.15 -0.65
C GLU A 403 -17.95 -1.61 -0.75
N PRO A 404 -16.68 -1.93 -0.41
CA PRO A 404 -16.16 -3.30 -0.46
C PRO A 404 -17.03 -4.34 0.27
N GLU A 405 -17.75 -3.90 1.30
CA GLU A 405 -18.68 -4.63 2.15
C GLU A 405 -19.81 -5.29 1.36
N PHE A 406 -20.21 -4.72 0.22
CA PHE A 406 -21.29 -5.28 -0.61
C PHE A 406 -20.96 -6.70 -1.09
N ARG A 407 -19.68 -7.05 -1.18
CA ARG A 407 -19.25 -8.43 -1.49
C ARG A 407 -19.67 -9.43 -0.41
N LEU A 408 -19.74 -9.02 0.85
CA LEU A 408 -20.02 -9.91 1.99
C LEU A 408 -21.48 -10.41 2.02
N VAL A 409 -22.39 -9.82 1.24
CA VAL A 409 -23.77 -10.29 1.09
C VAL A 409 -23.83 -11.73 0.58
N MET A 410 -22.82 -12.17 -0.17
CA MET A 410 -22.74 -13.55 -0.64
C MET A 410 -22.42 -14.57 0.46
N LEU A 411 -22.11 -14.12 1.68
CA LEU A 411 -22.01 -15.00 2.85
C LEU A 411 -23.36 -15.60 3.25
N PHE A 412 -24.49 -14.93 3.01
CA PHE A 412 -25.83 -15.44 3.35
C PHE A 412 -26.22 -16.70 2.54
N PRO A 413 -26.15 -16.72 1.20
CA PRO A 413 -26.40 -17.95 0.45
C PRO A 413 -25.30 -18.99 0.72
N ALA A 414 -24.04 -18.58 0.90
CA ALA A 414 -22.94 -19.49 1.22
C ALA A 414 -23.15 -20.23 2.56
N LEU A 415 -23.63 -19.52 3.58
CA LEU A 415 -24.07 -20.04 4.89
C LEU A 415 -25.05 -21.19 4.76
N ILE A 416 -26.13 -20.98 4.01
CA ILE A 416 -27.20 -21.97 3.88
C ILE A 416 -26.67 -23.20 3.14
N ILE A 417 -25.98 -22.98 2.01
CA ILE A 417 -25.47 -24.05 1.15
C ILE A 417 -24.39 -24.87 1.88
N ALA A 418 -23.41 -24.21 2.51
CA ALA A 418 -22.34 -24.88 3.24
C ALA A 418 -22.88 -25.59 4.49
N GLY A 419 -23.77 -24.94 5.25
CA GLY A 419 -24.38 -25.52 6.44
C GLY A 419 -25.14 -26.81 6.11
N VAL A 420 -25.99 -26.79 5.08
CA VAL A 420 -26.71 -27.98 4.61
C VAL A 420 -25.74 -29.06 4.12
N GLY A 421 -24.69 -28.68 3.38
CA GLY A 421 -23.68 -29.61 2.89
C GLY A 421 -22.93 -30.35 4.02
N PHE A 422 -22.30 -29.62 4.94
CA PHE A 422 -21.48 -30.23 6.00
C PHE A 422 -22.31 -30.95 7.07
N ILE A 423 -23.41 -30.35 7.55
CA ILE A 423 -24.28 -31.00 8.54
C ILE A 423 -24.96 -32.23 7.93
N GLY A 424 -25.45 -32.07 6.70
CA GLY A 424 -26.08 -33.15 5.95
C GLY A 424 -25.11 -34.29 5.68
N TRP A 425 -23.84 -34.02 5.34
CA TRP A 425 -22.82 -35.03 5.13
C TRP A 425 -22.68 -35.96 6.34
N GLY A 426 -22.52 -35.41 7.55
CA GLY A 426 -22.44 -36.18 8.78
C GLY A 426 -23.70 -36.99 9.11
N TRP A 427 -24.89 -36.44 8.80
CA TRP A 427 -26.15 -37.15 9.01
C TRP A 427 -26.36 -38.27 8.01
N ALA A 428 -25.99 -38.07 6.75
CA ALA A 428 -26.19 -39.04 5.68
C ALA A 428 -25.46 -40.36 5.92
N TYR A 429 -24.31 -40.31 6.62
CA TYR A 429 -23.64 -41.53 7.07
C TYR A 429 -24.52 -42.36 8.02
N THR A 430 -25.10 -41.71 9.04
CA THR A 430 -25.90 -42.39 10.07
C THR A 430 -27.27 -42.88 9.59
N THR A 431 -27.84 -42.23 8.58
CA THR A 431 -29.14 -42.62 8.00
C THR A 431 -28.99 -43.52 6.78
N HIS A 432 -27.76 -43.88 6.41
CA HIS A 432 -27.45 -44.80 5.30
C HIS A 432 -28.11 -44.37 3.98
N VAL A 433 -28.02 -43.08 3.66
CA VAL A 433 -28.58 -42.49 2.45
C VAL A 433 -27.92 -43.10 1.21
N HIS A 434 -28.67 -43.25 0.11
CA HIS A 434 -28.08 -43.68 -1.16
C HIS A 434 -26.86 -42.81 -1.54
N TRP A 435 -25.83 -43.39 -2.16
CA TRP A 435 -24.56 -42.72 -2.44
C TRP A 435 -24.69 -41.41 -3.24
N ILE A 436 -25.72 -41.30 -4.08
CA ILE A 436 -26.03 -40.06 -4.82
C ILE A 436 -26.34 -38.91 -3.85
N GLY A 437 -27.02 -39.20 -2.74
CA GLY A 437 -27.28 -38.21 -1.68
C GLY A 437 -25.99 -37.72 -1.04
N LEU A 438 -25.02 -38.61 -0.78
CA LEU A 438 -23.68 -38.21 -0.31
C LEU A 438 -23.00 -37.29 -1.33
N ALA A 439 -23.01 -37.66 -2.62
CA ALA A 439 -22.42 -36.83 -3.67
C ALA A 439 -23.05 -35.43 -3.75
N ILE A 440 -24.38 -35.31 -3.63
CA ILE A 440 -25.08 -34.01 -3.60
C ILE A 440 -24.67 -33.20 -2.36
N LEU A 441 -24.55 -33.82 -1.20
CA LEU A 441 -24.14 -33.13 0.03
C LEU A 441 -22.69 -32.64 -0.04
N LEU A 442 -21.79 -33.44 -0.62
CA LEU A 442 -20.41 -33.04 -0.87
C LEU A 442 -20.31 -31.89 -1.87
N LEU A 443 -21.14 -31.92 -2.92
CA LEU A 443 -21.31 -30.85 -3.90
C LEU A 443 -21.72 -29.55 -3.18
N LEU A 444 -22.76 -29.61 -2.34
CA LEU A 444 -23.23 -28.44 -1.58
C LEU A 444 -22.17 -27.92 -0.60
N ALA A 445 -21.49 -28.80 0.13
CA ALA A 445 -20.46 -28.43 1.09
C ALA A 445 -19.34 -27.61 0.42
N ASN A 446 -18.81 -28.10 -0.71
CA ASN A 446 -17.77 -27.40 -1.46
C ASN A 446 -18.29 -26.15 -2.18
N CYS A 447 -19.53 -26.20 -2.69
CA CYS A 447 -20.16 -25.04 -3.34
C CYS A 447 -20.26 -23.85 -2.38
N GLY A 448 -20.79 -24.08 -1.18
CA GLY A 448 -20.95 -23.03 -0.16
C GLY A 448 -19.62 -22.54 0.39
N ALA A 449 -18.64 -23.44 0.60
CA ALA A 449 -17.31 -23.07 1.06
C ALA A 449 -16.58 -22.15 0.05
N VAL A 450 -16.61 -22.48 -1.25
CA VAL A 450 -15.98 -21.66 -2.29
C VAL A 450 -16.70 -20.34 -2.49
N LEU A 451 -18.03 -20.32 -2.46
CA LEU A 451 -18.81 -19.09 -2.63
C LEU A 451 -18.50 -18.08 -1.53
N GLY A 452 -18.45 -18.52 -0.27
CA GLY A 452 -18.10 -17.66 0.86
C GLY A 452 -16.65 -17.18 0.80
N ASN A 453 -15.71 -18.07 0.49
CA ASN A 453 -14.30 -17.72 0.35
C ASN A 453 -14.03 -16.69 -0.77
N ALA A 454 -14.73 -16.82 -1.92
CA ALA A 454 -14.64 -15.84 -3.00
C ALA A 454 -15.11 -14.44 -2.57
N ALA A 455 -16.17 -14.38 -1.77
CA ALA A 455 -16.69 -13.13 -1.21
C ALA A 455 -15.66 -12.44 -0.28
N ILE A 456 -15.03 -13.22 0.60
CA ILE A 456 -14.05 -12.75 1.58
C ILE A 456 -12.77 -12.25 0.90
N ILE A 457 -12.24 -13.03 -0.05
CA ILE A 457 -11.04 -12.61 -0.81
C ILE A 457 -11.33 -11.32 -1.58
N GLY A 458 -12.48 -11.25 -2.26
CA GLY A 458 -12.89 -10.03 -2.95
C GLY A 458 -12.99 -8.82 -2.03
N TYR A 459 -13.55 -9.00 -0.82
CA TYR A 459 -13.62 -7.94 0.19
C TYR A 459 -12.23 -7.46 0.62
N VAL A 460 -11.31 -8.38 0.95
CA VAL A 460 -9.96 -7.99 1.41
C VAL A 460 -9.18 -7.26 0.32
N VAL A 461 -9.28 -7.72 -0.93
CA VAL A 461 -8.62 -7.06 -2.08
C VAL A 461 -9.15 -5.65 -2.29
N ASP A 462 -10.47 -5.46 -2.22
CA ASP A 462 -11.07 -4.15 -2.42
C ASP A 462 -10.92 -3.21 -1.23
N ALA A 463 -10.89 -3.73 0.00
CA ALA A 463 -10.69 -2.94 1.22
C ALA A 463 -9.21 -2.53 1.41
N HIS A 464 -8.25 -3.35 0.95
CA HIS A 464 -6.80 -3.14 1.14
C HIS A 464 -6.02 -2.99 -0.16
N ARG A 465 -6.54 -2.19 -1.11
CA ARG A 465 -5.97 -2.06 -2.48
C ARG A 465 -4.49 -1.75 -2.55
N SER A 466 -3.98 -0.89 -1.66
CA SER A 466 -2.55 -0.51 -1.60
C SER A 466 -1.63 -1.65 -1.17
N TRP A 467 -2.17 -2.66 -0.48
CA TRP A 467 -1.43 -3.85 0.00
C TRP A 467 -2.15 -5.13 -0.40
N ALA A 468 -2.84 -5.13 -1.55
CA ALA A 468 -3.68 -6.24 -1.99
C ALA A 468 -2.87 -7.53 -2.14
N ASN A 469 -1.66 -7.44 -2.67
CA ASN A 469 -0.77 -8.59 -2.84
C ASN A 469 -0.33 -9.18 -1.49
N GLU A 470 0.14 -8.36 -0.55
CA GLU A 470 0.59 -8.83 0.76
C GLU A 470 -0.56 -9.38 1.62
N SER A 471 -1.75 -8.76 1.54
CA SER A 471 -2.95 -9.23 2.23
C SER A 471 -3.49 -10.54 1.65
N GLN A 472 -3.38 -10.77 0.33
CA GLN A 472 -3.68 -12.07 -0.28
C GLN A 472 -2.71 -13.17 0.15
N VAL A 473 -1.40 -12.86 0.15
CA VAL A 473 -0.35 -13.81 0.57
C VAL A 473 -0.60 -14.35 1.98
N ILE A 474 -0.97 -13.47 2.92
CA ILE A 474 -1.25 -13.90 4.29
C ILE A 474 -2.55 -14.71 4.42
N LEU A 475 -3.59 -14.39 3.64
CA LEU A 475 -4.82 -15.20 3.60
C LEU A 475 -4.53 -16.62 3.10
N PHE A 476 -3.69 -16.77 2.07
CA PHE A 476 -3.30 -18.09 1.57
C PHE A 476 -2.38 -18.84 2.53
N ALA A 477 -1.52 -18.14 3.29
CA ALA A 477 -0.74 -18.78 4.35
C ALA A 477 -1.66 -19.38 5.43
N TRP A 478 -2.65 -18.62 5.91
CA TRP A 478 -3.65 -19.12 6.87
C TRP A 478 -4.46 -20.30 6.33
N LYS A 479 -4.87 -20.22 5.06
CA LYS A 479 -5.56 -21.32 4.36
C LYS A 479 -4.77 -22.63 4.39
N ASN A 480 -3.44 -22.58 4.46
CA ASN A 480 -2.58 -23.78 4.47
C ASN A 480 -2.20 -24.22 5.90
N PHE A 481 -1.91 -23.29 6.81
CA PHE A 481 -1.55 -23.64 8.19
C PHE A 481 -2.70 -24.31 8.95
N TYR A 482 -3.94 -23.88 8.72
CA TYR A 482 -5.07 -24.45 9.45
C TYR A 482 -5.33 -25.93 9.09
N PRO A 483 -5.49 -26.35 7.82
CA PRO A 483 -5.58 -27.76 7.47
C PRO A 483 -4.37 -28.59 7.91
N PHE A 484 -3.16 -28.01 7.92
CA PHE A 484 -1.99 -28.69 8.49
C PHE A 484 -2.22 -29.07 9.95
N THR A 485 -2.72 -28.14 10.78
CA THR A 485 -3.00 -28.46 12.19
C THR A 485 -4.08 -29.54 12.31
N MET A 486 -5.11 -29.51 11.45
CA MET A 486 -6.18 -30.51 11.44
C MET A 486 -5.65 -31.94 11.29
N GLY A 487 -4.56 -32.14 10.54
CA GLY A 487 -3.93 -33.45 10.39
C GLY A 487 -3.45 -34.11 11.69
N TYR A 488 -3.35 -33.38 12.81
CA TYR A 488 -2.97 -33.93 14.10
C TYR A 488 -4.15 -34.31 15.00
N TRP A 489 -5.26 -33.57 14.90
CA TRP A 489 -6.35 -33.67 15.88
C TRP A 489 -7.70 -34.05 15.27
N PHE A 490 -7.90 -33.86 13.96
CA PHE A 490 -9.20 -34.04 13.32
C PHE A 490 -9.60 -35.51 13.20
N VAL A 491 -8.72 -36.39 12.70
CA VAL A 491 -9.00 -37.84 12.60
C VAL A 491 -9.21 -38.47 13.99
N PRO A 492 -8.38 -38.20 15.02
CA PRO A 492 -8.67 -38.66 16.39
C PRO A 492 -10.01 -38.16 16.94
N TRP A 493 -10.39 -36.92 16.67
CA TRP A 493 -11.68 -36.37 17.09
C TRP A 493 -12.85 -37.05 16.37
N PHE A 494 -12.72 -37.25 15.05
CA PHE A 494 -13.69 -37.97 14.22
C PHE A 494 -13.92 -39.40 14.73
N ASN A 495 -12.85 -40.13 15.05
CA ASN A 495 -12.93 -41.49 15.56
C ASN A 495 -13.54 -41.58 16.97
N LYS A 496 -13.37 -40.54 17.79
CA LYS A 496 -13.91 -40.49 19.14
C LYS A 496 -15.42 -40.19 19.16
N ASP A 497 -15.84 -39.15 18.45
CA ASP A 497 -17.21 -38.63 18.55
C ASP A 497 -18.15 -39.16 17.43
N GLY A 498 -17.56 -39.71 16.37
CA GLY A 498 -18.24 -40.28 15.22
C GLY A 498 -18.72 -39.24 14.20
N PRO A 499 -19.05 -39.68 12.97
CA PRO A 499 -19.26 -38.78 11.82
C PRO A 499 -20.35 -37.73 12.04
N LYS A 500 -21.49 -38.15 12.61
CA LYS A 500 -22.63 -37.26 12.86
C LYS A 500 -22.31 -36.10 13.78
N LYS A 501 -21.62 -36.35 14.90
CA LYS A 501 -21.33 -35.29 15.89
C LYS A 501 -20.23 -34.36 15.36
N THR A 502 -19.18 -34.93 14.78
CA THR A 502 -18.05 -34.18 14.24
C THR A 502 -18.50 -33.22 13.13
N TRP A 503 -19.21 -33.73 12.11
CA TRP A 503 -19.64 -32.91 10.98
C TRP A 503 -20.77 -31.94 11.33
N ALA A 504 -21.65 -32.27 12.29
CA ALA A 504 -22.62 -31.31 12.82
C ALA A 504 -21.93 -30.16 13.57
N ALA A 505 -20.88 -30.44 14.36
CA ALA A 505 -20.09 -29.42 15.03
C ALA A 505 -19.35 -28.53 14.01
N VAL A 506 -18.73 -29.12 12.99
CA VAL A 506 -18.09 -28.38 11.89
C VAL A 506 -19.09 -27.50 11.15
N GLY A 507 -20.25 -28.03 10.76
CA GLY A 507 -21.29 -27.26 10.12
C GLY A 507 -21.82 -26.12 11.00
N GLY A 508 -21.97 -26.35 12.30
CA GLY A 508 -22.30 -25.30 13.27
C GLY A 508 -21.24 -24.20 13.38
N ILE A 509 -19.96 -24.57 13.35
CA ILE A 509 -18.83 -23.62 13.32
C ILE A 509 -18.89 -22.79 12.04
N ILE A 510 -19.08 -23.40 10.88
CA ILE A 510 -19.18 -22.70 9.58
C ILE A 510 -20.36 -21.73 9.59
N VAL A 511 -21.52 -22.18 10.07
CA VAL A 511 -22.72 -21.35 10.23
C VAL A 511 -22.44 -20.16 11.15
N GLY A 512 -21.77 -20.39 12.28
CA GLY A 512 -21.37 -19.34 13.21
C GLY A 512 -20.41 -18.32 12.59
N LEU A 513 -19.37 -18.79 11.88
CA LEU A 513 -18.36 -17.93 11.23
C LEU A 513 -18.97 -17.05 10.14
N TYR A 514 -19.82 -17.61 9.27
CA TYR A 514 -20.49 -16.82 8.24
C TYR A 514 -21.57 -15.89 8.82
N SER A 515 -22.26 -16.29 9.89
CA SER A 515 -23.20 -15.41 10.60
C SER A 515 -22.48 -14.25 11.29
N LEU A 516 -21.30 -14.48 11.88
CA LEU A 516 -20.42 -13.43 12.40
C LEU A 516 -20.00 -12.48 11.28
N GLY A 517 -19.76 -12.98 10.06
CA GLY A 517 -19.51 -12.15 8.89
C GLY A 517 -20.70 -11.29 8.48
N ALA A 518 -21.93 -11.79 8.62
CA ALA A 518 -23.14 -11.00 8.43
C ALA A 518 -23.32 -9.92 9.50
N VAL A 519 -22.95 -10.19 10.76
CA VAL A 519 -22.89 -9.18 11.82
C VAL A 519 -21.80 -8.16 11.51
N PHE A 520 -20.63 -8.62 11.08
CA PHE A 520 -19.52 -7.76 10.65
C PHE A 520 -19.96 -6.82 9.53
N TYR A 521 -20.70 -7.28 8.53
CA TYR A 521 -21.29 -6.44 7.47
C TYR A 521 -22.17 -5.29 8.00
N VAL A 522 -22.93 -5.49 9.08
CA VAL A 522 -23.80 -4.45 9.66
C VAL A 522 -23.01 -3.40 10.45
N PHE A 523 -21.94 -3.81 11.13
CA PHE A 523 -21.17 -2.94 12.06
C PHE A 523 -19.82 -2.47 11.52
N VAL A 524 -19.42 -2.91 10.33
CA VAL A 524 -18.08 -2.69 9.80
C VAL A 524 -17.74 -1.23 9.57
N LEU A 525 -18.69 -0.41 9.13
CA LEU A 525 -18.41 1.00 8.86
C LEU A 525 -18.00 1.74 10.13
N GLU A 526 -18.59 1.36 11.26
CA GLU A 526 -18.26 1.91 12.57
C GLU A 526 -16.94 1.34 13.13
N TRP A 527 -16.60 0.08 12.80
CA TRP A 527 -15.34 -0.55 13.16
C TRP A 527 -14.14 -0.05 12.34
N ASN A 528 -14.29 0.06 11.01
CA ASN A 528 -13.30 0.63 10.10
C ASN A 528 -13.08 2.12 10.43
N ARG A 529 -14.09 2.85 10.92
CA ARG A 529 -13.94 4.20 11.50
C ARG A 529 -13.01 4.18 12.72
N TYR A 530 -13.24 3.32 13.71
CA TYR A 530 -12.38 3.22 14.91
C TYR A 530 -10.91 2.93 14.56
N VAL A 531 -10.67 2.06 13.57
CA VAL A 531 -9.32 1.72 13.10
C VAL A 531 -8.69 2.86 12.28
N CYS A 532 -9.49 3.61 11.50
CA CYS A 532 -9.03 4.78 10.74
C CYS A 532 -8.76 6.01 11.63
N GLU A 533 -9.61 6.29 12.62
CA GLU A 533 -9.42 7.35 13.63
C GLU A 533 -8.14 7.13 14.45
N SER A 534 -7.70 5.87 14.58
CA SER A 534 -6.48 5.48 15.29
C SER A 534 -5.19 5.59 14.45
N ARG A 535 -5.27 5.93 13.15
CA ARG A 535 -4.11 6.05 12.26
C ARG A 535 -3.76 7.51 11.95
N PRO A 536 -2.46 7.88 11.89
CA PRO A 536 -2.04 9.13 11.27
C PRO A 536 -2.37 9.07 9.76
N ARG A 537 -3.06 10.09 9.24
CA ARG A 537 -3.50 10.17 7.83
C ARG A 537 -2.30 10.17 6.86
N PRO A 538 -2.31 9.40 5.75
CA PRO A 538 -1.34 9.56 4.68
C PRO A 538 -1.63 10.85 3.88
N PHE A 539 -0.58 11.59 3.52
CA PHE A 539 -0.64 12.76 2.65
C PHE A 539 -0.91 12.32 1.19
N THR A 540 -2.08 12.66 0.64
CA THR A 540 -2.33 12.64 -0.81
C THR A 540 -2.16 14.05 -1.38
N THR A 541 -1.21 14.19 -2.31
CA THR A 541 -0.92 15.40 -3.07
C THR A 541 -1.74 15.40 -4.37
N THR A 542 -2.75 16.27 -4.49
CA THR A 542 -3.40 16.58 -5.76
C THR A 542 -2.69 17.76 -6.44
N ASN A 543 -2.21 17.53 -7.66
CA ASN A 543 -1.54 18.53 -8.50
C ASN A 543 -2.60 19.33 -9.27
N HIS A 544 -2.61 20.67 -9.13
CA HIS A 544 -3.32 21.55 -10.04
C HIS A 544 -2.33 22.31 -10.93
N GLU A 545 -2.29 21.94 -12.21
CA GLU A 545 -1.69 22.75 -13.28
C GLU A 545 -2.62 23.93 -13.64
N ARG A 546 -2.02 25.11 -13.82
CA ARG A 546 -2.66 26.36 -14.22
C ARG A 546 -2.58 26.54 -15.73
N SER A 547 -3.70 26.85 -16.38
CA SER A 547 -3.73 27.69 -17.58
C SER A 547 -4.58 28.93 -17.28
N GLY A 548 -4.12 30.10 -17.70
CA GLY A 548 -4.76 31.38 -17.42
C GLY A 548 -5.31 32.05 -18.68
N SER A 549 -6.47 32.70 -18.59
CA SER A 549 -6.58 34.16 -18.70
C SER A 549 -8.04 34.67 -18.65
N SER A 550 -8.21 35.74 -17.87
CA SER A 550 -9.16 36.87 -17.97
C SER A 550 -10.69 36.66 -17.95
N GLY A 551 -11.33 37.25 -16.93
CA GLY A 551 -12.75 37.65 -16.97
C GLY A 551 -13.43 37.59 -15.59
N SER A 552 -13.77 38.74 -15.02
CA SER A 552 -14.18 38.93 -13.62
C SER A 552 -15.59 38.41 -13.27
N SER A 553 -15.68 37.52 -12.28
CA SER A 553 -16.66 37.61 -11.18
C SER A 553 -16.26 36.66 -10.04
N THR A 554 -15.95 37.23 -8.88
CA THR A 554 -15.72 36.65 -7.54
C THR A 554 -15.89 35.12 -7.38
N LYS A 555 -14.88 34.34 -7.78
CA LYS A 555 -14.58 33.02 -7.23
C LYS A 555 -13.65 33.22 -6.02
N ARG A 556 -13.94 32.58 -4.87
CA ARG A 556 -13.02 32.64 -3.71
C ARG A 556 -11.71 31.96 -4.09
N ASP A 557 -10.69 32.77 -4.17
CA ASP A 557 -9.38 32.46 -4.71
C ASP A 557 -8.59 31.55 -3.74
N HIS A 558 -8.12 30.38 -4.17
CA HIS A 558 -7.18 29.56 -3.38
C HIS A 558 -5.85 30.31 -3.10
N HIS A 559 -5.58 31.40 -3.85
CA HIS A 559 -4.54 32.37 -3.58
C HIS A 559 -4.62 33.04 -2.20
N HIS A 560 -5.77 32.97 -1.49
CA HIS A 560 -5.92 33.63 -0.19
C HIS A 560 -5.09 32.98 0.93
N LYS A 561 -4.85 31.66 0.90
CA LYS A 561 -4.24 30.94 2.04
C LYS A 561 -2.72 31.14 2.19
N PHE A 562 -2.01 31.36 1.08
CA PHE A 562 -0.58 31.66 1.05
C PHE A 562 -0.30 33.17 1.00
N SER A 563 -1.34 34.00 0.82
CA SER A 563 -1.21 35.45 0.84
C SER A 563 -0.73 35.91 2.21
N LEU A 564 0.33 36.72 2.22
CA LEU A 564 0.83 37.38 3.42
C LEU A 564 0.52 38.88 3.40
N ARG A 565 -0.41 39.31 2.55
CA ARG A 565 -0.79 40.72 2.42
C ARG A 565 -1.19 41.29 3.79
N GLY A 566 -0.49 42.36 4.18
CA GLY A 566 -0.72 43.04 5.46
C GLY A 566 -0.15 42.34 6.68
N HIS A 567 0.60 41.24 6.53
CA HIS A 567 1.36 40.65 7.65
C HIS A 567 2.64 41.44 7.88
N HIS A 568 3.06 41.57 9.14
CA HIS A 568 4.38 42.10 9.49
C HIS A 568 5.33 40.96 9.84
N ALA A 569 6.46 40.88 9.14
CA ALA A 569 7.46 39.84 9.31
C ALA A 569 8.80 40.41 9.80
N LEU A 570 9.47 39.69 10.69
CA LEU A 570 10.87 39.91 11.07
C LEU A 570 11.73 38.74 10.57
N VAL A 571 12.85 39.03 9.92
CA VAL A 571 13.87 38.04 9.55
C VAL A 571 15.22 38.43 10.16
N THR A 572 15.76 37.58 11.04
CA THR A 572 17.15 37.74 11.50
C THR A 572 18.11 37.08 10.51
N GLY A 573 19.28 37.67 10.27
CA GLY A 573 20.19 37.19 9.22
C GLY A 573 19.64 37.44 7.80
N GLY A 574 18.71 38.39 7.66
CA GLY A 574 17.99 38.65 6.41
C GLY A 574 18.77 39.43 5.35
N ASN A 575 20.06 39.66 5.54
CA ASN A 575 20.86 40.49 4.65
C ASN A 575 21.60 39.70 3.55
N GLN A 576 21.72 38.38 3.70
CA GLN A 576 22.38 37.49 2.75
C GLN A 576 21.88 36.04 2.82
N GLY A 577 22.23 35.24 1.81
CA GLY A 577 22.01 33.79 1.78
C GLY A 577 20.53 33.41 1.99
N ILE A 578 20.29 32.37 2.80
CA ILE A 578 18.94 31.85 3.08
C ILE A 578 18.05 32.95 3.66
N GLY A 579 18.51 33.68 4.68
CA GLY A 579 17.68 34.72 5.33
C GLY A 579 17.19 35.79 4.35
N LEU A 580 18.05 36.25 3.43
CA LEU A 580 17.66 37.21 2.38
C LEU A 580 16.64 36.61 1.41
N ALA A 581 16.84 35.39 0.93
CA ALA A 581 15.88 34.74 0.04
C ALA A 581 14.51 34.57 0.70
N LEU A 582 14.48 34.23 2.00
CA LEU A 582 13.24 34.14 2.76
C LEU A 582 12.58 35.52 2.95
N ALA A 583 13.35 36.58 3.21
CA ALA A 583 12.85 37.96 3.31
C ALA A 583 12.23 38.43 1.97
N VAL A 584 12.91 38.18 0.84
CA VAL A 584 12.41 38.46 -0.51
C VAL A 584 11.14 37.66 -0.79
N GLY A 585 11.11 36.37 -0.40
CA GLY A 585 9.94 35.51 -0.54
C GLY A 585 8.71 36.04 0.20
N LEU A 586 8.88 36.44 1.46
CA LEU A 586 7.83 37.04 2.28
C LEU A 586 7.31 38.36 1.68
N ALA A 587 8.22 39.23 1.23
CA ALA A 587 7.88 40.49 0.56
C ALA A 587 7.10 40.27 -0.73
N ARG A 588 7.53 39.31 -1.56
CA ARG A 588 6.82 38.91 -2.79
C ARG A 588 5.42 38.38 -2.52
N ALA A 589 5.19 37.76 -1.36
CA ALA A 589 3.88 37.30 -0.91
C ALA A 589 3.02 38.41 -0.25
N GLY A 590 3.54 39.63 -0.14
CA GLY A 590 2.83 40.83 0.33
C GLY A 590 3.02 41.18 1.80
N ALA A 591 3.98 40.55 2.51
CA ALA A 591 4.32 40.92 3.88
C ALA A 591 5.20 42.19 3.91
N ASP A 592 5.01 43.03 4.91
CA ASP A 592 5.97 44.06 5.29
C ASP A 592 7.12 43.41 6.05
N VAL A 593 8.38 43.71 5.71
CA VAL A 593 9.56 42.96 6.18
C VAL A 593 10.56 43.81 6.96
N ALA A 594 10.76 43.48 8.23
CA ALA A 594 11.86 43.94 9.06
C ALA A 594 13.05 42.97 8.98
N VAL A 595 14.27 43.49 8.88
CA VAL A 595 15.51 42.69 8.88
C VAL A 595 16.43 43.13 10.02
N PHE A 596 16.86 42.15 10.81
CA PHE A 596 17.93 42.31 11.80
C PHE A 596 19.16 41.54 11.35
N ASP A 597 20.29 42.24 11.22
CA ASP A 597 21.56 41.63 10.80
C ASP A 597 22.74 42.40 11.40
N ILE A 598 23.94 41.83 11.41
CA ILE A 598 25.15 42.48 11.93
C ILE A 598 25.84 43.35 10.87
N SER A 599 25.61 43.05 9.59
CA SER A 599 26.20 43.75 8.46
C SER A 599 25.40 45.02 8.09
N PRO A 600 25.94 45.95 7.29
CA PRO A 600 25.13 46.99 6.64
C PRO A 600 24.19 46.39 5.57
N PRO A 601 23.07 47.04 5.24
CA PRO A 601 22.10 46.53 4.27
C PRO A 601 22.75 46.28 2.91
N SER A 602 22.43 45.14 2.29
CA SER A 602 22.87 44.79 0.95
C SER A 602 22.02 45.50 -0.11
N PRO A 603 22.55 45.74 -1.32
CA PRO A 603 21.76 46.27 -2.43
C PRO A 603 20.53 45.41 -2.75
N GLU A 604 20.65 44.09 -2.56
CA GLU A 604 19.54 43.15 -2.74
C GLU A 604 18.41 43.41 -1.72
N TYR A 605 18.74 43.63 -0.44
CA TYR A 605 17.75 44.03 0.56
C TYR A 605 17.10 45.37 0.22
N GLU A 606 17.89 46.38 -0.16
CA GLU A 606 17.37 47.72 -0.48
C GLU A 606 16.39 47.69 -1.66
N SER A 607 16.57 46.74 -2.59
CA SER A 607 15.68 46.56 -3.74
C SER A 607 14.28 46.05 -3.37
N ILE A 608 14.10 45.42 -2.20
CA ILE A 608 12.85 44.76 -1.79
C ILE A 608 11.67 45.75 -1.77
N SER A 609 11.87 46.91 -1.14
CA SER A 609 10.84 47.96 -1.01
C SER A 609 10.38 48.45 -2.37
N THR A 610 11.32 48.81 -3.25
CA THR A 610 11.03 49.34 -4.59
C THR A 610 10.43 48.28 -5.52
N THR A 611 10.88 47.03 -5.43
CA THR A 611 10.47 45.94 -6.34
C THR A 611 9.07 45.43 -6.03
N TYR A 612 8.72 45.29 -4.75
CA TYR A 612 7.45 44.68 -4.33
C TYR A 612 6.43 45.67 -3.76
N GLY A 613 6.82 46.94 -3.53
CA GLY A 613 5.92 47.96 -3.02
C GLY A 613 5.46 47.72 -1.58
N ILE A 614 6.30 47.07 -0.76
CA ILE A 614 6.04 46.76 0.65
C ILE A 614 6.95 47.58 1.58
N ARG A 615 6.54 47.78 2.83
CA ARG A 615 7.37 48.50 3.80
C ARG A 615 8.50 47.61 4.28
N THR A 616 9.71 48.16 4.32
CA THR A 616 10.87 47.48 4.89
C THR A 616 11.53 48.34 5.97
N VAL A 617 12.07 47.69 7.01
CA VAL A 617 12.95 48.35 7.99
C VAL A 617 14.18 47.49 8.24
N TYR A 618 15.34 48.13 8.36
CA TYR A 618 16.60 47.45 8.63
C TYR A 618 17.18 47.96 9.94
N ARG A 619 17.65 47.06 10.81
CA ARG A 619 18.43 47.46 11.97
C ARG A 619 19.64 46.56 12.14
N LYS A 620 20.78 47.20 12.40
CA LYS A 620 21.99 46.49 12.79
C LYS A 620 21.83 45.94 14.21
N VAL A 621 21.78 44.61 14.36
CA VAL A 621 21.56 43.93 15.64
C VAL A 621 22.45 42.68 15.71
N ASP A 622 23.15 42.52 16.82
CA ASP A 622 23.83 41.27 17.16
C ASP A 622 22.91 40.42 18.03
N VAL A 623 22.43 39.30 17.47
CA VAL A 623 21.51 38.39 18.16
C VAL A 623 22.14 37.71 19.38
N SER A 624 23.47 37.65 19.48
CA SER A 624 24.16 37.09 20.65
C SER A 624 24.04 38.00 21.89
N CYS A 625 23.80 39.30 21.68
CA CYS A 625 23.61 40.29 22.71
C CYS A 625 22.12 40.56 22.97
N VAL A 626 21.55 39.81 23.92
CA VAL A 626 20.13 39.85 24.29
C VAL A 626 19.66 41.26 24.66
N ALA A 627 20.51 42.10 25.25
CA ALA A 627 20.18 43.48 25.57
C ALA A 627 19.91 44.32 24.31
N THR A 628 20.80 44.25 23.31
CA THR A 628 20.61 44.97 22.04
C THR A 628 19.45 44.40 21.23
N LEU A 629 19.24 43.09 21.30
CA LEU A 629 18.10 42.43 20.66
C LEU A 629 16.79 42.92 21.26
N LYS A 630 16.67 42.93 22.59
CA LYS A 630 15.49 43.44 23.31
C LYS A 630 15.19 44.90 22.94
N GLN A 631 16.20 45.76 22.96
CA GLN A 631 16.06 47.16 22.56
C GLN A 631 15.61 47.30 21.09
N ALA A 632 16.13 46.46 20.19
CA ALA A 632 15.72 46.48 18.79
C ALA A 632 14.25 46.08 18.60
N PHE A 633 13.76 45.09 19.36
CA PHE A 633 12.33 44.74 19.38
C PHE A 633 11.48 45.91 19.90
N GLU A 634 11.86 46.51 21.04
CA GLU A 634 11.13 47.63 21.64
C GLU A 634 11.06 48.85 20.70
N ASP A 635 12.19 49.28 20.15
CA ASP A 635 12.26 50.50 19.35
C ASP A 635 11.77 50.30 17.90
N THR A 636 12.08 49.16 17.28
CA THR A 636 11.96 48.98 15.82
C THR A 636 10.75 48.15 15.45
N ILE A 637 10.52 47.02 16.13
CA ILE A 637 9.37 46.15 15.81
C ILE A 637 8.07 46.80 16.27
N THR A 638 8.04 47.39 17.46
CA THR A 638 6.86 48.11 17.95
C THR A 638 6.48 49.27 17.03
N SER A 639 7.46 50.08 16.59
CA SER A 639 7.20 51.22 15.70
C SER A 639 6.83 50.80 14.28
N PHE A 640 7.48 49.76 13.75
CA PHE A 640 7.23 49.25 12.40
C PHE A 640 5.84 48.61 12.26
N CYS A 641 5.44 47.80 13.25
CA CYS A 641 4.17 47.07 13.24
C CYS A 641 2.98 47.91 13.72
N GLY A 642 3.22 48.94 14.54
CA GLY A 642 2.16 49.75 15.16
C GLY A 642 1.15 48.90 15.93
N ASP A 643 -0.14 49.26 15.83
CA ASP A 643 -1.25 48.51 16.45
C ASP A 643 -1.47 47.11 15.82
N GLY A 644 -0.87 46.85 14.65
CA GLY A 644 -1.02 45.59 13.92
C GLY A 644 -0.23 44.43 14.50
N GLY A 645 0.80 44.69 15.32
CA GLY A 645 1.63 43.66 15.94
C GLY A 645 2.51 42.87 14.96
N LEU A 646 3.44 42.08 15.49
CA LEU A 646 4.25 41.16 14.71
C LEU A 646 3.44 39.90 14.39
N ASP A 647 3.51 39.40 13.14
CA ASP A 647 2.81 38.19 12.71
C ASP A 647 3.79 37.04 12.44
N ILE A 648 4.92 37.33 11.79
CA ILE A 648 5.88 36.32 11.34
C ILE A 648 7.26 36.62 11.89
N CYS A 649 7.97 35.61 12.39
CA CYS A 649 9.38 35.74 12.75
C CYS A 649 10.19 34.58 12.19
N ILE A 650 11.17 34.86 11.34
CA ILE A 650 12.14 33.88 10.86
C ILE A 650 13.48 34.13 11.57
N ALA A 651 13.85 33.23 12.47
CA ALA A 651 15.16 33.24 13.13
C ALA A 651 16.19 32.50 12.25
N ALA A 652 16.81 33.23 11.32
CA ALA A 652 17.78 32.67 10.36
C ALA A 652 19.24 33.05 10.63
N ALA A 653 19.51 33.98 11.56
CA ALA A 653 20.87 34.32 11.95
C ALA A 653 21.62 33.09 12.51
N GLY A 654 22.79 32.81 11.95
CA GLY A 654 23.64 31.72 12.39
C GLY A 654 25.04 31.78 11.79
N ILE A 655 25.98 31.12 12.45
CA ILE A 655 27.38 31.00 12.04
C ILE A 655 27.82 29.54 12.03
N ASN A 656 28.73 29.19 11.15
CA ASN A 656 29.41 27.90 11.15
C ASN A 656 30.92 28.12 11.32
N LEU A 657 31.58 27.17 11.98
CA LEU A 657 33.03 27.09 12.09
C LEU A 657 33.43 25.66 11.74
N VAL A 658 34.24 25.53 10.69
CA VAL A 658 34.84 24.26 10.28
C VAL A 658 36.17 24.11 11.02
N LYS A 659 36.19 23.25 12.05
CA LYS A 659 37.34 23.05 12.93
C LYS A 659 37.30 21.62 13.51
N ASP A 660 38.46 20.99 13.61
CA ASP A 660 38.56 19.64 14.16
C ASP A 660 38.21 19.62 15.65
N PHE A 661 37.60 18.52 16.10
CA PHE A 661 37.14 18.36 17.48
C PHE A 661 38.24 18.65 18.52
N LEU A 662 39.45 18.13 18.30
CA LEU A 662 40.58 18.31 19.22
C LEU A 662 41.18 19.73 19.23
N SER A 663 40.87 20.53 18.22
CA SER A 663 41.37 21.91 18.07
C SER A 663 40.32 22.96 18.44
N THR A 664 39.11 22.54 18.81
CA THR A 664 38.02 23.45 19.17
C THR A 664 38.31 24.11 20.52
N GLU A 665 38.34 25.44 20.55
CA GLU A 665 38.58 26.22 21.77
C GLU A 665 37.25 26.58 22.47
N GLU A 666 37.30 26.88 23.76
CA GLU A 666 36.13 27.32 24.53
C GLU A 666 35.50 28.60 23.93
N THR A 667 36.34 29.52 23.46
CA THR A 667 35.91 30.76 22.79
C THR A 667 35.11 30.49 21.51
N ASP A 668 35.53 29.49 20.72
CA ASP A 668 34.81 29.03 19.52
C ASP A 668 33.46 28.42 19.90
N PHE A 669 33.47 27.56 20.93
CA PHE A 669 32.27 26.91 21.44
C PHE A 669 31.23 27.94 21.91
N ASP A 670 31.64 28.85 22.78
CA ASP A 670 30.80 29.92 23.32
C ASP A 670 30.27 30.82 22.22
N LYS A 671 31.09 31.18 21.23
CA LYS A 671 30.66 32.01 20.11
C LYS A 671 29.53 31.34 19.32
N LEU A 672 29.67 30.05 18.99
CA LEU A 672 28.63 29.31 18.26
C LEU A 672 27.35 29.17 19.11
N LEU A 673 27.45 28.84 20.38
CA LEU A 673 26.27 28.72 21.25
C LEU A 673 25.57 30.06 21.47
N ASN A 674 26.33 31.15 21.66
CA ASN A 674 25.77 32.48 21.90
C ASN A 674 24.99 32.99 20.68
N VAL A 675 25.46 32.73 19.46
CA VAL A 675 24.76 33.13 18.23
C VAL A 675 23.65 32.13 17.88
N ASN A 676 23.99 30.86 17.69
CA ASN A 676 23.09 29.87 17.09
C ASN A 676 22.03 29.37 18.06
N VAL A 677 22.29 29.32 19.37
CA VAL A 677 21.34 28.77 20.36
C VAL A 677 20.70 29.90 21.15
N LYS A 678 21.50 30.66 21.90
CA LYS A 678 21.02 31.74 22.76
C LYS A 678 20.33 32.84 21.94
N GLY A 679 20.96 33.30 20.86
CA GLY A 679 20.39 34.33 19.99
C GLY A 679 19.07 33.90 19.35
N VAL A 680 18.98 32.67 18.84
CA VAL A 680 17.73 32.12 18.27
C VAL A 680 16.64 32.00 19.34
N TYR A 681 16.96 31.44 20.51
CA TYR A 681 16.00 31.26 21.60
C TYR A 681 15.38 32.60 22.04
N PHE A 682 16.21 33.61 22.32
CA PHE A 682 15.72 34.92 22.76
C PHE A 682 15.04 35.71 21.63
N THR A 683 15.43 35.50 20.37
CA THR A 683 14.68 36.03 19.21
C THR A 683 13.26 35.47 19.20
N CYS A 684 13.10 34.16 19.35
CA CYS A 684 11.78 33.52 19.39
C CYS A 684 10.94 34.00 20.58
N GLN A 685 11.56 34.14 21.76
CA GLN A 685 10.89 34.62 22.96
C GLN A 685 10.38 36.07 22.79
N LEU A 686 11.21 36.98 22.30
CA LEU A 686 10.84 38.38 22.08
C LEU A 686 9.81 38.53 20.95
N ALA A 687 9.93 37.74 19.89
CA ALA A 687 8.93 37.69 18.83
C ALA A 687 7.57 37.21 19.35
N ALA A 688 7.54 36.15 20.16
CA ALA A 688 6.31 35.67 20.79
C ALA A 688 5.69 36.73 21.72
N GLN A 689 6.50 37.45 22.50
CA GLN A 689 6.03 38.56 23.34
C GLN A 689 5.42 39.69 22.49
N ALA A 690 6.05 40.07 21.38
CA ALA A 690 5.53 41.07 20.45
C ALA A 690 4.22 40.60 19.77
N MET A 691 4.12 39.32 19.40
CA MET A 691 2.91 38.70 18.86
C MET A 691 1.75 38.73 19.87
N ILE A 692 2.02 38.40 21.14
CA ILE A 692 1.00 38.38 22.21
C ILE A 692 0.54 39.79 22.60
N SER A 693 1.45 40.76 22.58
CA SER A 693 1.16 42.13 23.05
C SER A 693 0.26 42.94 22.11
N SER A 694 -0.05 42.42 20.91
CA SER A 694 -0.96 43.06 19.94
C SER A 694 -2.42 43.09 20.44
N ASN A 695 -3.10 44.24 20.29
CA ASN A 695 -4.44 44.50 20.86
C ASN A 695 -5.55 43.57 20.34
N GLN A 696 -5.36 42.86 19.22
CA GLN A 696 -6.34 41.93 18.66
C GLN A 696 -6.48 40.61 19.45
N ASP A 697 -5.48 40.24 20.26
CA ASP A 697 -5.40 38.95 20.94
C ASP A 697 -5.56 39.01 22.47
N ARG A 698 -6.24 40.05 22.99
CA ARG A 698 -6.82 40.05 24.35
C ARG A 698 -7.96 39.02 24.50
N ARG A 699 -7.79 37.81 23.96
CA ARG A 699 -8.59 36.63 24.29
C ARG A 699 -8.22 36.22 25.71
N GLU A 700 -9.22 35.83 26.50
CA GLU A 700 -9.01 35.34 27.86
C GLU A 700 -7.89 34.29 27.88
N PRO A 701 -6.86 34.45 28.74
CA PRO A 701 -5.81 33.45 28.88
C PRO A 701 -6.48 32.17 29.40
N ASN A 702 -6.66 31.18 28.51
CA ASN A 702 -7.20 29.81 28.68
C ASN A 702 -8.35 29.40 27.74
N LYS A 703 -8.80 30.26 26.83
CA LYS A 703 -9.82 29.85 25.83
C LYS A 703 -9.16 29.25 24.58
N ALA A 704 -9.31 27.95 24.38
CA ALA A 704 -8.83 27.26 23.18
C ALA A 704 -9.39 27.94 21.91
N PRO A 705 -8.60 28.05 20.82
CA PRO A 705 -9.06 28.69 19.59
C PRO A 705 -10.34 28.01 19.09
N SER A 706 -11.43 28.78 19.01
CA SER A 706 -12.72 28.31 18.48
C SER A 706 -12.55 27.92 17.01
N ASN A 707 -12.92 26.69 16.65
CA ASN A 707 -13.00 26.23 15.26
C ASN A 707 -14.05 26.99 14.41
N ASN A 708 -14.84 27.90 15.02
CA ASN A 708 -16.01 28.55 14.41
C ASN A 708 -15.90 30.07 14.22
N SER A 709 -14.74 30.71 14.44
CA SER A 709 -14.63 32.13 14.07
C SER A 709 -14.34 32.26 12.57
N GLY A 710 -15.39 32.45 11.77
CA GLY A 710 -15.32 32.77 10.33
C GLY A 710 -14.71 34.15 10.00
N ASN A 711 -13.91 34.73 10.90
CA ASN A 711 -13.06 35.88 10.60
C ASN A 711 -11.63 35.38 10.38
N GLU A 712 -11.06 35.74 9.23
CA GLU A 712 -9.69 35.44 8.80
C GLU A 712 -8.65 36.12 9.71
N ALA A 713 -8.45 35.58 10.90
CA ALA A 713 -7.36 36.01 11.76
C ALA A 713 -6.01 35.74 11.05
N LYS A 714 -5.12 36.74 11.08
CA LYS A 714 -3.77 36.62 10.53
C LYS A 714 -3.02 35.48 11.23
N SER A 715 -2.21 34.75 10.48
CA SER A 715 -1.43 33.65 11.03
C SER A 715 -0.23 34.18 11.81
N LYS A 716 -0.09 33.72 13.07
CA LYS A 716 1.09 33.99 13.89
C LYS A 716 2.07 32.82 13.84
N SER A 717 3.26 33.05 13.31
CA SER A 717 4.23 31.97 13.04
C SER A 717 5.67 32.37 13.30
N ILE A 718 6.37 31.50 14.02
CA ILE A 718 7.83 31.55 14.20
C ILE A 718 8.45 30.40 13.39
N ILE A 719 9.51 30.69 12.64
CA ILE A 719 10.26 29.72 11.83
C ILE A 719 11.73 29.79 12.22
N ILE A 720 12.31 28.67 12.61
CA ILE A 720 13.72 28.55 12.96
C ILE A 720 14.49 27.90 11.81
N ILE A 721 15.67 28.43 11.45
CA ILE A 721 16.55 27.77 10.48
C ILE A 721 17.54 26.87 11.23
N ALA A 722 17.26 25.56 11.20
CA ALA A 722 18.11 24.49 11.72
C ALA A 722 19.14 24.06 10.65
N SER A 723 19.37 22.76 10.45
CA SER A 723 20.27 22.20 9.43
C SER A 723 20.15 20.67 9.38
N THR A 724 20.50 20.05 8.24
CA THR A 724 20.78 18.61 8.15
C THR A 724 21.83 18.12 9.12
N ALA A 725 22.74 18.99 9.57
CA ALA A 725 23.72 18.68 10.62
C ALA A 725 23.06 18.28 11.96
N SER A 726 21.76 18.55 12.14
CA SER A 726 20.97 18.06 13.28
C SER A 726 20.56 16.59 13.15
N TYR A 727 20.53 16.07 11.93
CA TYR A 727 20.07 14.71 11.61
C TYR A 727 21.21 13.72 11.45
N VAL A 728 22.29 14.17 10.80
CA VAL A 728 23.44 13.33 10.46
C VAL A 728 24.72 14.13 10.66
N ALA A 729 25.83 13.43 10.93
CA ALA A 729 27.14 14.05 10.89
C ALA A 729 27.42 14.55 9.48
N VAL A 730 27.94 15.78 9.37
CA VAL A 730 28.33 16.35 8.08
C VAL A 730 29.50 15.54 7.53
N ARG A 731 29.32 14.90 6.37
CA ARG A 731 30.29 13.94 5.80
C ARG A 731 31.58 14.61 5.33
N THR A 732 31.49 15.85 4.89
CA THR A 732 32.54 16.54 4.14
C THR A 732 33.50 17.38 4.97
N HIS A 733 33.11 17.77 6.19
CA HIS A 733 33.91 18.65 7.02
C HIS A 733 33.57 18.52 8.51
N ASN A 734 34.56 18.81 9.36
CA ASN A 734 34.44 18.68 10.81
C ASN A 734 33.83 19.96 11.41
N SER A 735 32.61 19.85 11.92
CA SER A 735 31.87 20.94 12.57
C SER A 735 31.00 20.43 13.71
N SER A 736 31.62 19.75 14.68
CA SER A 736 30.95 19.11 15.82
C SER A 736 30.10 20.09 16.63
N VAL A 737 30.62 21.29 16.93
CA VAL A 737 29.88 22.32 17.68
C VAL A 737 28.73 22.89 16.85
N TYR A 738 28.91 23.09 15.55
CA TYR A 738 27.81 23.54 14.69
C TYR A 738 26.67 22.50 14.68
N GLY A 739 26.99 21.22 14.50
CA GLY A 739 26.02 20.12 14.60
C GLY A 739 25.31 20.08 15.96
N LEU A 740 26.04 20.31 17.06
CA LEU A 740 25.47 20.48 18.40
C LEU A 740 24.47 21.64 18.44
N THR A 741 24.87 22.84 17.99
CA THR A 741 23.99 24.02 18.03
C THR A 741 22.75 23.85 17.15
N LYS A 742 22.89 23.24 15.97
CA LYS A 742 21.77 22.98 15.07
C LYS A 742 20.82 21.91 15.63
N SER A 743 21.36 20.90 16.31
CA SER A 743 20.57 19.91 17.05
C SER A 743 19.80 20.55 18.20
N ALA A 744 20.42 21.47 18.95
CA ALA A 744 19.78 22.21 20.03
C ALA A 744 18.63 23.08 19.50
N VAL A 745 18.82 23.80 18.38
CA VAL A 745 17.74 24.62 17.84
C VAL A 745 16.57 23.81 17.29
N ARG A 746 16.83 22.65 16.67
CA ARG A 746 15.75 21.73 16.27
C ARG A 746 15.04 21.15 17.50
N GLY A 747 15.81 20.78 18.53
CA GLY A 747 15.29 20.17 19.75
C GLY A 747 14.35 21.06 20.56
N MET A 748 14.52 22.39 20.53
CA MET A 748 13.62 23.31 21.25
C MET A 748 12.28 23.57 20.57
N VAL A 749 12.13 23.29 19.27
CA VAL A 749 10.91 23.57 18.50
C VAL A 749 9.65 22.92 19.09
N PRO A 750 9.60 21.61 19.41
CA PRO A 750 8.40 21.00 19.98
C PRO A 750 8.04 21.53 21.38
N GLU A 751 9.04 21.83 22.21
CA GLU A 751 8.80 22.38 23.56
C GLU A 751 8.25 23.80 23.49
N ILE A 752 8.83 24.67 22.66
CA ILE A 752 8.31 26.03 22.46
C ILE A 752 6.91 25.97 21.80
N ALA A 753 6.65 25.04 20.88
CA ALA A 753 5.34 24.86 20.27
C ALA A 753 4.26 24.47 21.27
N LYS A 754 4.59 23.61 22.22
CA LYS A 754 3.70 23.22 23.31
C LYS A 754 3.35 24.41 24.21
N GLU A 755 4.32 25.26 24.52
CA GLU A 755 4.10 26.46 25.34
C GLU A 755 3.29 27.54 24.60
N LEU A 756 3.62 27.81 23.35
CA LEU A 756 3.03 28.89 22.56
C LEU A 756 1.69 28.54 21.90
N GLY A 757 1.36 27.25 21.76
CA GLY A 757 0.13 26.80 21.12
C GLY A 757 -1.15 27.34 21.79
N ARG A 758 -1.12 27.57 23.11
CA ARG A 758 -2.24 28.19 23.86
C ARG A 758 -2.48 29.65 23.48
N SER A 759 -1.43 30.34 23.01
CA SER A 759 -1.48 31.71 22.51
C SER A 759 -1.77 31.78 21.01
N GLY A 760 -2.06 30.65 20.35
CA GLY A 760 -2.35 30.60 18.91
C GLY A 760 -1.13 30.84 18.02
N ILE A 761 0.09 30.82 18.58
CA ILE A 761 1.34 31.01 17.84
C ILE A 761 1.91 29.64 17.46
N ARG A 762 2.24 29.47 16.19
CA ARG A 762 2.88 28.26 15.66
C ARG A 762 4.38 28.45 15.62
N ILE A 763 5.14 27.43 15.94
CA ILE A 763 6.60 27.43 15.74
C ILE A 763 7.04 26.14 15.06
N ASN A 764 7.86 26.26 14.03
CA ASN A 764 8.40 25.15 13.26
C ASN A 764 9.86 25.45 12.89
N SER A 765 10.60 24.45 12.44
CA SER A 765 11.92 24.64 11.84
C SER A 765 12.00 24.18 10.40
N ILE A 766 12.92 24.78 9.65
CA ILE A 766 13.40 24.28 8.36
C ILE A 766 14.83 23.83 8.59
N SER A 767 15.19 22.63 8.12
CA SER A 767 16.54 22.07 8.17
C SER A 767 17.15 22.02 6.76
N PRO A 768 17.88 23.06 6.33
CA PRO A 768 18.58 23.09 5.05
C PRO A 768 19.70 22.04 4.97
N GLY A 769 19.85 21.44 3.79
CA GLY A 769 21.02 20.67 3.40
C GLY A 769 22.16 21.53 2.87
N TYR A 770 22.95 20.97 1.95
CA TYR A 770 24.02 21.72 1.31
C TYR A 770 23.42 22.83 0.44
N THR A 771 23.72 24.09 0.80
CA THR A 771 23.22 25.29 0.11
C THR A 771 24.37 26.16 -0.35
N LEU A 772 24.27 26.69 -1.58
CA LEU A 772 25.20 27.68 -2.08
C LEU A 772 24.89 29.06 -1.48
N THR A 773 25.77 29.58 -0.63
CA THR A 773 25.65 30.89 0.02
C THR A 773 27.02 31.52 0.20
N LYS A 774 27.08 32.83 0.50
CA LYS A 774 28.33 33.50 0.92
C LYS A 774 29.05 32.80 2.08
N MET A 775 28.34 32.08 2.94
CA MET A 775 28.94 31.28 4.03
C MET A 775 29.70 30.05 3.51
N THR A 776 29.30 29.50 2.36
CA THR A 776 29.85 28.28 1.77
C THR A 776 30.76 28.53 0.56
N GLU A 777 30.72 29.74 -0.01
CA GLU A 777 31.57 30.19 -1.14
C GLU A 777 33.08 30.05 -0.89
N GLY A 778 33.53 30.09 0.36
CA GLY A 778 34.94 29.93 0.74
C GLY A 778 35.52 28.51 0.54
N TYR A 779 34.71 27.53 0.11
CA TYR A 779 35.09 26.12 0.03
C TYR A 779 34.76 25.49 -1.34
N PRO A 780 35.39 25.93 -2.45
CA PRO A 780 35.07 25.48 -3.81
C PRO A 780 35.23 23.97 -4.03
N ASP A 781 36.15 23.32 -3.31
CA ASP A 781 36.36 21.87 -3.40
C ASP A 781 35.23 21.08 -2.72
N LEU A 782 34.68 21.59 -1.62
CA LEU A 782 33.55 20.97 -0.91
C LEU A 782 32.26 21.09 -1.72
N ILE A 783 32.09 22.17 -2.49
CA ILE A 783 30.93 22.39 -3.36
C ILE A 783 30.79 21.25 -4.39
N LYS A 784 31.88 20.82 -5.03
CA LYS A 784 31.82 19.68 -5.96
C LYS A 784 31.45 18.37 -5.27
N GLN A 785 31.97 18.15 -4.06
CA GLN A 785 31.67 16.95 -3.28
C GLN A 785 30.21 16.93 -2.80
N TRP A 786 29.66 18.08 -2.40
CA TRP A 786 28.26 18.18 -1.97
C TRP A 786 27.27 17.87 -3.10
N GLN A 787 27.60 18.21 -4.36
CA GLN A 787 26.77 17.82 -5.51
C GLN A 787 26.63 16.29 -5.62
N SER A 788 27.71 15.55 -5.34
CA SER A 788 27.68 14.09 -5.34
C SER A 788 27.02 13.48 -4.11
N ASP A 789 26.87 14.24 -3.02
CA ASP A 789 26.24 13.77 -1.77
C ASP A 789 24.71 13.99 -1.75
N THR A 790 24.16 14.80 -2.66
CA THR A 790 22.70 14.96 -2.81
C THR A 790 22.15 13.95 -3.82
N MET A 791 20.98 13.35 -3.52
CA MET A 791 20.30 12.45 -4.47
C MET A 791 19.91 13.16 -5.76
N LEU A 792 19.66 14.47 -5.68
CA LEU A 792 19.29 15.29 -6.84
C LEU A 792 20.49 15.65 -7.73
N GLY A 793 21.72 15.38 -7.29
CA GLY A 793 22.94 15.65 -8.06
C GLY A 793 23.31 17.13 -8.19
N PHE A 794 22.66 18.02 -7.42
CA PHE A 794 22.97 19.45 -7.37
C PHE A 794 22.87 20.00 -5.93
N ILE A 795 23.53 21.13 -5.68
CA ILE A 795 23.47 21.86 -4.41
C ILE A 795 22.25 22.77 -4.39
N GLY A 796 21.55 22.84 -3.27
CA GLY A 796 20.40 23.72 -3.12
C GLY A 796 20.78 25.21 -3.20
N MET A 797 19.85 26.01 -3.68
CA MET A 797 19.94 27.46 -3.67
C MET A 797 19.10 28.03 -2.50
N PRO A 798 19.42 29.23 -1.98
CA PRO A 798 18.62 29.89 -0.96
C PRO A 798 17.12 29.96 -1.28
N GLU A 799 16.79 30.08 -2.57
CA GLU A 799 15.43 30.15 -3.11
C GLU A 799 14.64 28.85 -2.90
N ASP A 800 15.30 27.70 -2.81
CA ASP A 800 14.66 26.39 -2.62
C ASP A 800 13.93 26.28 -1.28
N TYR A 801 14.25 27.14 -0.31
CA TYR A 801 13.62 27.18 1.02
C TYR A 801 12.41 28.12 1.10
N VAL A 802 12.20 28.98 0.10
CA VAL A 802 11.14 30.00 0.11
C VAL A 802 9.75 29.37 0.12
N GLY A 803 9.53 28.30 -0.64
CA GLY A 803 8.22 27.62 -0.66
C GLY A 803 7.82 27.11 0.72
N ALA A 804 8.77 26.51 1.44
CA ALA A 804 8.54 26.01 2.79
C ALA A 804 8.33 27.14 3.80
N SER A 805 9.08 28.24 3.71
CA SER A 805 8.88 29.38 4.61
C SER A 805 7.52 30.04 4.41
N LEU A 806 7.05 30.19 3.17
CA LEU A 806 5.72 30.72 2.85
C LEU A 806 4.59 29.81 3.33
N TYR A 807 4.75 28.50 3.16
CA TYR A 807 3.81 27.52 3.72
C TYR A 807 3.73 27.68 5.24
N LEU A 808 4.88 27.65 5.93
CA LEU A 808 4.93 27.74 7.38
C LEU A 808 4.45 29.08 7.93
N ALA A 809 4.72 30.19 7.23
CA ALA A 809 4.35 31.54 7.66
C ALA A 809 2.85 31.83 7.51
N SER A 810 2.18 31.21 6.54
CA SER A 810 0.81 31.55 6.14
C SER A 810 -0.27 30.68 6.78
N ASN A 811 -1.54 31.02 6.52
CA ASN A 811 -2.70 30.22 6.93
C ASN A 811 -2.80 28.86 6.21
N ALA A 812 -1.97 28.60 5.19
CA ALA A 812 -1.86 27.29 4.55
C ALA A 812 -1.40 26.18 5.52
N SER A 813 -0.68 26.54 6.59
CA SER A 813 -0.15 25.59 7.58
C SER A 813 -0.74 25.79 8.99
N ARG A 814 -2.01 26.25 9.08
CA ARG A 814 -2.70 26.53 10.37
C ARG A 814 -2.67 25.38 11.40
N TYR A 815 -2.47 24.14 10.96
CA TYR A 815 -2.42 22.95 11.80
C TYR A 815 -1.01 22.35 11.92
N VAL A 816 0.03 23.08 11.52
CA VAL A 816 1.43 22.65 11.58
C VAL A 816 2.18 23.48 12.63
N THR A 817 2.57 22.85 13.72
CA THR A 817 3.42 23.40 14.78
C THR A 817 4.25 22.28 15.40
N GLY A 818 5.43 22.60 15.94
CA GLY A 818 6.34 21.64 16.56
C GLY A 818 7.06 20.73 15.55
N GLN A 819 7.04 21.05 14.25
CA GLN A 819 7.62 20.22 13.20
C GLN A 819 8.96 20.76 12.69
N ASP A 820 9.80 19.87 12.17
CA ASP A 820 10.99 20.20 11.37
C ASP A 820 10.79 19.75 9.92
N PHE A 821 11.08 20.66 8.99
CA PHE A 821 11.01 20.44 7.54
C PHE A 821 12.41 20.27 6.98
N LEU A 822 12.80 19.02 6.73
CA LEU A 822 14.09 18.65 6.16
C LEU A 822 14.09 18.91 4.65
N ILE A 823 14.97 19.80 4.18
CA ILE A 823 15.08 20.19 2.76
C ILE A 823 16.54 20.11 2.35
N ASP A 824 16.96 18.95 1.85
CA ASP A 824 18.38 18.62 1.70
C ASP A 824 18.77 17.91 0.41
N GLY A 825 17.88 17.93 -0.60
CA GLY A 825 18.10 17.21 -1.85
C GLY A 825 18.29 15.71 -1.66
N GLY A 826 17.78 15.14 -0.56
CA GLY A 826 17.88 13.72 -0.22
C GLY A 826 19.19 13.29 0.45
N SER A 827 20.11 14.21 0.76
CA SER A 827 21.45 13.87 1.30
C SER A 827 21.43 13.00 2.56
N THR A 828 20.40 13.10 3.40
CA THR A 828 20.24 12.32 4.63
C THR A 828 19.58 10.95 4.41
N LYS A 829 19.16 10.63 3.18
CA LYS A 829 18.32 9.45 2.89
C LYS A 829 19.01 8.35 2.09
N TRP A 830 20.27 8.53 1.67
CA TRP A 830 21.05 7.51 0.95
C TRP A 830 22.48 7.33 1.45
#